data_AF-A0A356SAS3-F1
#
_entry.id   AF-A0A356SAS3-F1
#
_cell.length_a   1.000
_cell.length_b   1.000
_cell.length_c   1.000
_cell.angle_alpha   90.00
_cell.angle_beta   90.00
_cell.angle_gamma   90.00
#
_symmetry.space_group_name_H-M   'P 1'
#
loop_
_entity.id
_entity.type
_entity.pdbx_description
1 polymer ?
#
loop_
_entity_poly.entity_id
_entity_poly.type
_entity_poly.pdbx_seq_one_letter_code
_entity_poly.pdbx_strand_id
1 'polypeptide(L)'
;MEWFEELKRRGVYKATAVYTVVAWSLIQAIDVIAPIFNAPQWLNQTLILILLVGFPIVLALSWMFEISSGGLRRSSSKSDSPASSVSIKDYLVAGAISVLVLLVVGQQVLLLSRANTFESETLASSQVSEGIAQILQFIEEERFLDAFTLASSIEKDQPNNTVLQELWAEVSAIGSVISEPEGAEVWISEYFSPSGEMILLGNTPLENIRIPRGIFSVELRKEGFLPRTILAANPYFSFGNFPPYPDIPPIPIMLVSSSQSDDLLPVSDIELGLGVYGLTSDQLKLGEYEIGKFEVTNQQFKEFIDDGGYETPAYWEDLEFLKDGVEISFEEAIELFVDTTGRAAPAGWELGSYPLTEGQNPVTGISWYEAVAYSRYRDLALPTAYHWSRAGLLNAYFRTPKDFSNFSGEMLPSNDETAAGPFGTFNMLGNVREWVWNARGSNKMVLGGSFADPDYMATLAYELPPLTRDRLTGFRVARYTDTGVALEPFLDPTDLDFITDFRDAQPSSTEVFEAIRDQFRYSSDNLAPVLELADDSNPIWDQEVVGINTDYDEDKVRIHFFKPKAQTPSDPVIYVSGLSTFSEGAQLKSPSPEIFDFVISSGRTLIILELDGSYSRYDGMSQLSGDALTRKRASQLLNWRSDLGRSIDYLNTREDLNMDSLSYIGVSYGASIATPLLALEDRFAAAVLIIGGFSGNNVVTLSDQLTHVAHITLPTLMVNGTSDNIFPQVTSAIPFYEKLGTPADSKKILFFDGGHEAPPRAMLVSETVSWLDRF
;
A
#
# COMPACT_ATOMS: atom_id res chain seq x y z
N MET A 1 -63.92 -14.30 -65.14
CA MET A 1 -64.62 -13.14 -64.54
C MET A 1 -65.39 -13.49 -63.26
N GLU A 2 -65.67 -14.76 -62.96
CA GLU A 2 -66.51 -15.15 -61.81
C GLU A 2 -65.94 -14.77 -60.41
N TRP A 3 -64.62 -14.79 -60.22
CA TRP A 3 -64.00 -14.53 -58.90
C TRP A 3 -64.23 -13.10 -58.38
N PHE A 4 -64.27 -12.11 -59.27
CA PHE A 4 -64.50 -10.70 -58.91
C PHE A 4 -65.97 -10.42 -58.56
N GLU A 5 -66.90 -11.12 -59.20
CA GLU A 5 -68.33 -11.11 -58.86
C GLU A 5 -68.57 -11.74 -57.48
N GLU A 6 -67.91 -12.86 -57.17
CA GLU A 6 -67.98 -13.55 -55.87
C GLU A 6 -67.48 -12.66 -54.71
N LEU A 7 -66.35 -11.98 -54.88
CA LEU A 7 -65.83 -10.97 -53.93
C LEU A 7 -66.82 -9.82 -53.69
N LYS A 8 -67.55 -9.42 -54.74
CA LYS A 8 -68.55 -8.36 -54.68
C LYS A 8 -69.85 -8.82 -54.00
N ARG A 9 -70.25 -10.09 -54.18
CA ARG A 9 -71.40 -10.68 -53.46
C ARG A 9 -71.13 -10.81 -51.97
N ARG A 10 -69.95 -11.30 -51.58
CA ARG A 10 -69.55 -11.50 -50.17
C ARG A 10 -69.19 -10.22 -49.41
N GLY A 11 -69.24 -9.06 -50.06
CA GLY A 11 -69.01 -7.77 -49.41
C GLY A 11 -67.56 -7.48 -49.01
N VAL A 12 -66.61 -8.37 -49.35
CA VAL A 12 -65.20 -8.30 -48.92
C VAL A 12 -64.56 -6.97 -49.29
N TYR A 13 -64.82 -6.44 -50.48
CA TYR A 13 -64.33 -5.13 -50.92
C TYR A 13 -64.71 -3.96 -49.98
N LYS A 14 -65.89 -4.01 -49.34
CA LYS A 14 -66.29 -3.00 -48.34
C LYS A 14 -65.51 -3.18 -47.04
N ALA A 15 -65.33 -4.42 -46.58
CA ALA A 15 -64.54 -4.72 -45.40
C ALA A 15 -63.07 -4.31 -45.60
N THR A 16 -62.48 -4.61 -46.77
CA THR A 16 -61.16 -4.13 -47.19
C THR A 16 -61.08 -2.60 -47.10
N ALA A 17 -61.97 -1.87 -47.77
CA ALA A 17 -61.93 -0.41 -47.82
C ALA A 17 -62.08 0.23 -46.43
N VAL A 18 -63.00 -0.27 -45.59
CA VAL A 18 -63.18 0.22 -44.22
C VAL A 18 -61.96 -0.09 -43.36
N TYR A 19 -61.41 -1.31 -43.45
CA TYR A 19 -60.21 -1.68 -42.69
C TYR A 19 -59.02 -0.82 -43.07
N THR A 20 -58.77 -0.60 -44.37
CA THR A 20 -57.68 0.27 -44.84
C THR A 20 -57.83 1.70 -44.34
N VAL A 21 -59.03 2.28 -44.37
CA VAL A 21 -59.28 3.64 -43.85
C VAL A 21 -59.02 3.72 -42.35
N VAL A 22 -59.54 2.76 -41.56
CA VAL A 22 -59.34 2.73 -40.10
C VAL A 22 -57.87 2.50 -39.73
N ALA A 23 -57.20 1.55 -40.39
CA ALA A 23 -55.78 1.27 -40.18
C ALA A 23 -54.91 2.49 -40.49
N TRP A 24 -55.16 3.16 -41.62
CA TRP A 24 -54.45 4.38 -42.00
C TRP A 24 -54.69 5.53 -41.00
N SER A 25 -55.94 5.73 -40.55
CA SER A 25 -56.23 6.75 -39.53
C SER A 25 -55.57 6.48 -38.18
N LEU A 26 -55.45 5.20 -37.78
CA LEU A 26 -54.74 4.82 -36.55
C LEU A 26 -53.23 5.05 -36.65
N ILE A 27 -52.62 4.75 -37.80
CA ILE A 27 -51.19 5.02 -38.06
C ILE A 27 -50.92 6.53 -38.02
N GLN A 28 -51.74 7.34 -38.72
CA GLN A 28 -51.63 8.81 -38.68
C GLN A 28 -51.79 9.38 -37.25
N ALA A 29 -52.70 8.83 -36.46
CA ALA A 29 -52.87 9.26 -35.07
C ALA A 29 -51.65 8.92 -34.20
N ILE A 30 -51.09 7.71 -34.31
CA ILE A 30 -49.93 7.34 -33.48
C ILE A 30 -48.65 8.05 -33.92
N ASP A 31 -48.44 8.28 -35.22
CA ASP A 31 -47.25 9.00 -35.72
C ASP A 31 -47.21 10.46 -35.25
N VAL A 32 -48.36 11.08 -34.99
CA VAL A 32 -48.45 12.43 -34.38
C VAL A 32 -48.30 12.37 -32.86
N ILE A 33 -48.90 11.38 -32.19
CA ILE A 33 -48.96 11.32 -30.72
C ILE A 33 -47.67 10.75 -30.11
N ALA A 34 -47.10 9.69 -30.67
CA ALA A 34 -45.96 8.99 -30.09
C ALA A 34 -44.71 9.87 -29.85
N PRO A 35 -44.30 10.76 -30.78
CA PRO A 35 -43.17 11.66 -30.55
C PRO A 35 -43.41 12.67 -29.43
N ILE A 36 -44.65 13.13 -29.23
CA ILE A 36 -45.02 14.11 -28.18
C ILE A 36 -44.73 13.56 -26.77
N PHE A 37 -44.78 12.24 -26.61
CA PHE A 37 -44.52 11.55 -25.34
C PHE A 37 -43.17 10.81 -25.30
N ASN A 38 -42.25 11.08 -26.25
CA ASN A 38 -40.98 10.33 -26.41
C ASN A 38 -41.18 8.80 -26.43
N ALA A 39 -42.27 8.32 -27.04
CA ALA A 39 -42.58 6.89 -27.04
C ALA A 39 -41.58 6.09 -27.90
N PRO A 40 -41.12 4.90 -27.45
CA PRO A 40 -40.13 4.11 -28.20
C PRO A 40 -40.62 3.65 -29.58
N GLN A 41 -39.69 3.59 -30.54
CA GLN A 41 -39.99 3.24 -31.95
C GLN A 41 -40.67 1.86 -32.14
N TRP A 42 -40.46 0.91 -31.23
CA TRP A 42 -41.10 -0.42 -31.28
C TRP A 42 -42.64 -0.35 -31.20
N LEU A 43 -43.21 0.74 -30.65
CA LEU A 43 -44.66 0.93 -30.54
C LEU A 43 -45.31 1.04 -31.92
N ASN A 44 -44.78 1.89 -32.80
CA ASN A 44 -45.32 2.09 -34.15
C ASN A 44 -45.09 0.82 -35.00
N GLN A 45 -43.94 0.16 -34.84
CA GLN A 45 -43.64 -1.12 -35.50
C GLN A 45 -44.64 -2.21 -35.11
N THR A 46 -45.00 -2.29 -33.82
CA THR A 46 -45.95 -3.28 -33.29
C THR A 46 -47.38 -2.99 -33.77
N LEU A 47 -47.81 -1.73 -33.81
CA LEU A 47 -49.11 -1.36 -34.38
C LEU A 47 -49.21 -1.78 -35.86
N ILE A 48 -48.18 -1.50 -36.66
CA ILE A 48 -48.13 -1.87 -38.08
C ILE A 48 -48.19 -3.40 -38.23
N LEU A 49 -47.43 -4.15 -37.42
CA LEU A 49 -47.46 -5.62 -37.44
C LEU A 49 -48.86 -6.17 -37.12
N ILE A 50 -49.54 -5.62 -36.10
CA ILE A 50 -50.90 -6.02 -35.71
C ILE A 50 -51.90 -5.71 -36.83
N LEU A 51 -51.80 -4.56 -37.50
CA LEU A 51 -52.68 -4.20 -38.62
C LEU A 51 -52.42 -5.10 -39.85
N LEU A 52 -51.16 -5.48 -40.11
CA LEU A 52 -50.81 -6.43 -41.18
C LEU A 52 -51.33 -7.84 -40.90
N VAL A 53 -51.31 -8.32 -39.65
CA VAL A 53 -51.83 -9.65 -39.25
C VAL A 53 -53.35 -9.64 -39.13
N GLY A 54 -53.96 -8.53 -38.68
CA GLY A 54 -55.41 -8.39 -38.56
C GLY A 54 -56.12 -8.33 -39.92
N PHE A 55 -55.48 -7.78 -40.95
CA PHE A 55 -56.04 -7.67 -42.29
C PHE A 55 -56.47 -9.01 -42.92
N PRO A 56 -55.62 -10.05 -43.04
CA PRO A 56 -56.04 -11.35 -43.58
C PRO A 56 -57.11 -12.04 -42.73
N ILE A 57 -57.14 -11.81 -41.41
CA ILE A 57 -58.20 -12.32 -40.52
C ILE A 57 -59.54 -11.66 -40.88
N VAL A 58 -59.58 -10.33 -41.05
CA VAL A 58 -60.80 -9.61 -41.45
C VAL A 58 -61.25 -10.02 -42.85
N LEU A 59 -60.33 -10.25 -43.79
CA LEU A 59 -60.66 -10.80 -45.12
C LEU A 59 -61.26 -12.22 -45.02
N ALA A 60 -60.66 -13.11 -44.23
CA ALA A 60 -61.14 -14.48 -44.03
C ALA A 60 -62.54 -14.51 -43.38
N LEU A 61 -62.77 -13.70 -42.35
CA LEU A 61 -64.09 -13.55 -41.72
C LEU A 61 -65.13 -13.00 -42.71
N SER A 62 -64.78 -11.96 -43.47
CA SER A 62 -65.65 -11.38 -44.51
C SER A 62 -65.94 -12.36 -45.66
N TRP A 63 -65.04 -13.31 -45.91
CA TRP A 63 -65.22 -14.35 -46.93
C TRP A 63 -66.06 -15.54 -46.42
N MET A 64 -65.95 -15.91 -45.14
CA MET A 64 -66.66 -17.05 -44.55
C MET A 64 -68.11 -16.73 -44.13
N PHE A 65 -68.42 -15.49 -43.74
CA PHE A 65 -69.73 -15.13 -43.19
C PHE A 65 -70.53 -14.22 -44.13
N GLU A 66 -71.45 -14.81 -44.92
CA GLU A 66 -72.46 -14.04 -45.66
C GLU A 66 -73.55 -13.51 -44.70
N ILE A 67 -73.76 -12.19 -44.71
CA ILE A 67 -74.72 -11.52 -43.83
C ILE A 67 -76.15 -11.72 -44.34
N SER A 68 -76.94 -12.47 -43.58
CA SER A 68 -78.39 -12.60 -43.71
C SER A 68 -79.02 -12.54 -42.31
N SER A 69 -80.25 -12.01 -42.20
CA SER A 69 -80.89 -11.63 -40.92
C SER A 69 -81.48 -12.82 -40.13
N GLY A 70 -80.75 -13.94 -40.06
CA GLY A 70 -81.12 -15.14 -39.32
C GLY A 70 -79.99 -16.15 -39.35
N GLY A 71 -79.65 -16.71 -38.19
CA GLY A 71 -78.51 -17.62 -38.03
C GLY A 71 -78.61 -18.92 -38.86
N LEU A 72 -77.45 -19.52 -39.10
CA LEU A 72 -77.18 -20.79 -39.81
C LEU A 72 -78.39 -21.68 -40.16
N ARG A 73 -78.78 -21.68 -41.44
CA ARG A 73 -79.08 -22.92 -42.21
C ARG A 73 -79.07 -22.68 -43.73
N ARG A 74 -78.67 -23.69 -44.49
CA ARG A 74 -78.59 -23.66 -45.97
C ARG A 74 -79.99 -23.56 -46.61
N SER A 75 -80.19 -22.51 -47.41
CA SER A 75 -81.15 -22.37 -48.53
C SER A 75 -82.58 -22.91 -48.35
N SER A 76 -83.54 -22.04 -48.02
CA SER A 76 -84.86 -21.95 -48.71
C SER A 76 -85.72 -20.74 -48.24
N SER A 77 -86.43 -20.13 -49.21
CA SER A 77 -87.66 -19.30 -49.15
C SER A 77 -87.99 -18.33 -47.98
N LYS A 78 -88.32 -17.09 -48.37
CA LYS A 78 -89.16 -16.04 -47.71
C LYS A 78 -90.36 -16.59 -46.90
N SER A 79 -90.87 -15.97 -45.83
CA SER A 79 -90.57 -14.71 -45.09
C SER A 79 -90.95 -14.88 -43.58
N ASP A 80 -91.05 -13.91 -42.65
CA ASP A 80 -91.15 -12.43 -42.69
C ASP A 80 -90.64 -11.73 -41.39
N SER A 81 -90.93 -10.42 -41.21
CA SER A 81 -90.39 -9.52 -40.15
C SER A 81 -91.41 -9.21 -39.01
N PRO A 82 -91.08 -8.49 -37.89
CA PRO A 82 -89.82 -7.81 -37.54
C PRO A 82 -89.32 -7.95 -36.05
N ALA A 83 -88.23 -7.21 -35.75
CA ALA A 83 -87.79 -6.68 -34.44
C ALA A 83 -86.92 -7.53 -33.49
N SER A 84 -85.59 -7.39 -33.62
CA SER A 84 -84.62 -6.97 -32.57
C SER A 84 -83.20 -7.49 -32.88
N SER A 85 -82.64 -7.08 -34.01
CA SER A 85 -81.31 -7.53 -34.45
C SER A 85 -80.18 -6.76 -33.77
N VAL A 86 -79.43 -7.45 -32.91
CA VAL A 86 -78.06 -7.09 -32.53
C VAL A 86 -77.27 -6.78 -33.81
N SER A 87 -76.63 -5.62 -33.86
CA SER A 87 -75.96 -5.11 -35.05
C SER A 87 -74.66 -5.87 -35.32
N ILE A 88 -74.19 -5.86 -36.58
CA ILE A 88 -72.81 -6.20 -36.92
C ILE A 88 -71.81 -5.36 -36.10
N LYS A 89 -72.19 -4.12 -35.77
CA LYS A 89 -71.43 -3.27 -34.86
C LYS A 89 -71.21 -3.92 -33.50
N ASP A 90 -72.17 -4.67 -32.97
CA ASP A 90 -72.10 -5.22 -31.61
C ASP A 90 -71.19 -6.45 -31.54
N TYR A 91 -71.14 -7.27 -32.60
CA TYR A 91 -70.16 -8.36 -32.71
C TYR A 91 -68.75 -7.88 -33.08
N LEU A 92 -68.63 -6.82 -33.90
CA LEU A 92 -67.35 -6.15 -34.13
C LEU A 92 -66.85 -5.46 -32.84
N VAL A 93 -67.75 -4.88 -32.05
CA VAL A 93 -67.44 -4.31 -30.72
C VAL A 93 -67.10 -5.43 -29.74
N ALA A 94 -67.82 -6.54 -29.69
CA ALA A 94 -67.46 -7.68 -28.83
C ALA A 94 -66.11 -8.31 -29.22
N GLY A 95 -65.82 -8.44 -30.52
CA GLY A 95 -64.53 -8.87 -31.02
C GLY A 95 -63.41 -7.88 -30.72
N ALA A 96 -63.63 -6.59 -30.94
CA ALA A 96 -62.69 -5.53 -30.59
C ALA A 96 -62.45 -5.44 -29.08
N ILE A 97 -63.48 -5.60 -28.25
CA ILE A 97 -63.37 -5.68 -26.79
C ILE A 97 -62.61 -6.96 -26.39
N SER A 98 -62.84 -8.09 -27.04
CA SER A 98 -62.11 -9.34 -26.72
C SER A 98 -60.63 -9.21 -27.07
N VAL A 99 -60.30 -8.59 -28.21
CA VAL A 99 -58.92 -8.24 -28.58
C VAL A 99 -58.35 -7.18 -27.64
N LEU A 100 -59.12 -6.16 -27.23
CA LEU A 100 -58.69 -5.14 -26.27
C LEU A 100 -58.43 -5.75 -24.88
N VAL A 101 -59.25 -6.69 -24.43
CA VAL A 101 -59.07 -7.43 -23.17
C VAL A 101 -57.86 -8.35 -23.27
N LEU A 102 -57.63 -9.03 -24.39
CA LEU A 102 -56.40 -9.81 -24.61
C LEU A 102 -55.16 -8.92 -24.73
N LEU A 103 -55.27 -7.72 -25.30
CA LEU A 103 -54.21 -6.70 -25.32
C LEU A 103 -53.93 -6.19 -23.90
N VAL A 104 -54.95 -5.87 -23.10
CA VAL A 104 -54.80 -5.40 -21.73
C VAL A 104 -54.27 -6.51 -20.82
N VAL A 105 -54.78 -7.74 -20.91
CA VAL A 105 -54.27 -8.88 -20.12
C VAL A 105 -52.85 -9.24 -20.56
N GLY A 106 -52.56 -9.27 -21.87
CA GLY A 106 -51.20 -9.49 -22.38
C GLY A 106 -50.23 -8.38 -21.96
N GLN A 107 -50.66 -7.12 -22.01
CA GLN A 107 -49.91 -5.98 -21.52
C GLN A 107 -49.70 -6.05 -20.00
N GLN A 108 -50.70 -6.44 -19.21
CA GLN A 108 -50.56 -6.59 -17.75
C GLN A 108 -49.65 -7.77 -17.39
N VAL A 109 -49.70 -8.90 -18.11
CA VAL A 109 -48.76 -10.01 -17.93
C VAL A 109 -47.34 -9.60 -18.32
N LEU A 110 -47.17 -8.84 -19.42
CA LEU A 110 -45.87 -8.28 -19.82
C LEU A 110 -45.36 -7.19 -18.87
N LEU A 111 -46.24 -6.41 -18.26
CA LEU A 111 -45.90 -5.41 -17.24
C LEU A 111 -45.55 -6.08 -15.91
N LEU A 112 -46.22 -7.16 -15.52
CA LEU A 112 -45.89 -7.94 -14.33
C LEU A 112 -44.59 -8.73 -14.52
N SER A 113 -44.34 -9.32 -15.69
CA SER A 113 -43.06 -9.97 -15.97
C SER A 113 -41.92 -8.95 -16.03
N ARG A 114 -42.15 -7.77 -16.62
CA ARG A 114 -41.18 -6.66 -16.61
C ARG A 114 -41.00 -6.02 -15.25
N ALA A 115 -42.04 -5.95 -14.42
CA ALA A 115 -41.93 -5.47 -13.04
C ALA A 115 -41.02 -6.41 -12.25
N ASN A 116 -41.26 -7.73 -12.30
CA ASN A 116 -40.42 -8.70 -11.62
C ASN A 116 -38.95 -8.69 -12.13
N THR A 117 -38.70 -8.57 -13.44
CA THR A 117 -37.30 -8.44 -13.92
C THR A 117 -36.69 -7.08 -13.58
N PHE A 118 -37.42 -5.97 -13.75
CA PHE A 118 -36.92 -4.63 -13.42
C PHE A 118 -36.68 -4.46 -11.92
N GLU A 119 -37.52 -5.03 -11.06
CA GLU A 119 -37.34 -5.07 -9.60
C GLU A 119 -36.12 -5.93 -9.25
N SER A 120 -35.91 -7.08 -9.91
CA SER A 120 -34.67 -7.86 -9.72
C SER A 120 -33.40 -7.16 -10.26
N GLU A 121 -33.49 -6.44 -11.38
CA GLU A 121 -32.36 -5.69 -11.97
C GLU A 121 -32.05 -4.41 -11.18
N THR A 122 -33.07 -3.71 -10.65
CA THR A 122 -32.89 -2.55 -9.77
C THR A 122 -32.43 -2.94 -8.38
N LEU A 123 -32.90 -4.07 -7.81
CA LEU A 123 -32.36 -4.60 -6.56
C LEU A 123 -30.91 -5.08 -6.74
N ALA A 124 -30.59 -5.80 -7.83
CA ALA A 124 -29.23 -6.23 -8.09
C ALA A 124 -28.28 -5.04 -8.33
N SER A 125 -28.70 -4.02 -9.07
CA SER A 125 -27.89 -2.81 -9.25
C SER A 125 -27.83 -1.91 -8.02
N SER A 126 -28.85 -1.88 -7.15
CA SER A 126 -28.78 -1.18 -5.87
C SER A 126 -27.86 -1.90 -4.89
N GLN A 127 -27.92 -3.22 -4.80
CA GLN A 127 -27.03 -4.03 -3.95
C GLN A 127 -25.57 -3.95 -4.42
N VAL A 128 -25.32 -3.88 -5.72
CA VAL A 128 -23.98 -3.57 -6.26
C VAL A 128 -23.56 -2.15 -5.90
N SER A 129 -24.45 -1.16 -6.02
CA SER A 129 -24.14 0.23 -5.66
C SER A 129 -23.81 0.36 -4.17
N GLU A 130 -24.54 -0.35 -3.30
CA GLU A 130 -24.27 -0.44 -1.86
C GLU A 130 -22.96 -1.19 -1.58
N GLY A 131 -22.72 -2.32 -2.26
CA GLY A 131 -21.51 -3.11 -2.12
C GLY A 131 -20.24 -2.39 -2.59
N ILE A 132 -20.29 -1.67 -3.71
CA ILE A 132 -19.20 -0.81 -4.18
C ILE A 132 -18.95 0.34 -3.20
N ALA A 133 -20.01 0.96 -2.65
CA ALA A 133 -19.86 1.99 -1.61
C ALA A 133 -19.23 1.42 -0.33
N GLN A 134 -19.56 0.20 0.07
CA GLN A 134 -18.93 -0.50 1.20
C GLN A 134 -17.46 -0.86 0.91
N ILE A 135 -17.12 -1.31 -0.31
CA ILE A 135 -15.71 -1.54 -0.69
C ILE A 135 -14.91 -0.24 -0.62
N LEU A 136 -15.47 0.87 -1.12
CA LEU A 136 -14.83 2.19 -1.02
C LEU A 136 -14.64 2.64 0.43
N GLN A 137 -15.64 2.42 1.30
CA GLN A 137 -15.51 2.66 2.73
C GLN A 137 -14.43 1.77 3.38
N PHE A 138 -14.36 0.48 3.03
CA PHE A 138 -13.31 -0.40 3.55
C PHE A 138 -11.91 0.00 3.06
N ILE A 139 -11.76 0.52 1.85
CA ILE A 139 -10.49 1.11 1.37
C ILE A 139 -10.14 2.36 2.18
N GLU A 140 -11.10 3.24 2.46
CA GLU A 140 -10.90 4.45 3.28
C GLU A 140 -10.57 4.12 4.75
N GLU A 141 -11.11 3.01 5.28
CA GLU A 141 -10.79 2.43 6.60
C GLU A 141 -9.53 1.54 6.59
N GLU A 142 -8.81 1.42 5.47
CA GLU A 142 -7.64 0.53 5.25
C GLU A 142 -7.90 -0.97 5.53
N ARG A 143 -9.17 -1.38 5.54
CA ARG A 143 -9.68 -2.76 5.73
C ARG A 143 -9.71 -3.54 4.41
N PHE A 144 -8.54 -3.68 3.80
CA PHE A 144 -8.38 -4.27 2.48
C PHE A 144 -8.83 -5.74 2.37
N LEU A 145 -8.82 -6.52 3.46
CA LEU A 145 -9.29 -7.92 3.43
C LEU A 145 -10.83 -8.01 3.34
N ASP A 146 -11.55 -7.15 4.06
CA ASP A 146 -13.01 -7.01 3.92
C ASP A 146 -13.37 -6.52 2.51
N ALA A 147 -12.66 -5.50 2.02
CA ALA A 147 -12.80 -4.98 0.66
C ALA A 147 -12.61 -6.09 -0.38
N PHE A 148 -11.57 -6.92 -0.24
CA PHE A 148 -11.26 -8.05 -1.12
C PHE A 148 -12.32 -9.15 -1.07
N THR A 149 -12.82 -9.48 0.13
CA THR A 149 -13.85 -10.49 0.35
C THR A 149 -15.16 -10.08 -0.31
N LEU A 150 -15.58 -8.83 -0.08
CA LEU A 150 -16.78 -8.27 -0.68
C LEU A 150 -16.64 -8.12 -2.21
N ALA A 151 -15.50 -7.64 -2.70
CA ALA A 151 -15.20 -7.54 -4.13
C ALA A 151 -15.24 -8.92 -4.82
N SER A 152 -14.62 -9.94 -4.22
CA SER A 152 -14.66 -11.33 -4.72
C SER A 152 -16.09 -11.88 -4.77
N SER A 153 -16.91 -11.56 -3.77
CA SER A 153 -18.32 -11.95 -3.72
C SER A 153 -19.13 -11.31 -4.85
N ILE A 154 -18.96 -10.00 -5.09
CA ILE A 154 -19.64 -9.29 -6.18
C ILE A 154 -19.15 -9.77 -7.56
N GLU A 155 -17.85 -10.00 -7.74
CA GLU A 155 -17.28 -10.47 -9.01
C GLU A 155 -17.81 -11.86 -9.41
N LYS A 156 -18.03 -12.74 -8.43
CA LYS A 156 -18.62 -14.07 -8.65
C LYS A 156 -20.02 -14.01 -9.27
N ASP A 157 -20.84 -13.04 -8.86
CA ASP A 157 -22.18 -12.83 -9.38
C ASP A 157 -22.19 -11.91 -10.63
N GLN A 158 -21.21 -11.01 -10.76
CA GLN A 158 -21.12 -10.00 -11.82
C GLN A 158 -19.70 -9.80 -12.37
N PRO A 159 -19.13 -10.80 -13.08
CA PRO A 159 -17.72 -10.78 -13.49
C PRO A 159 -17.35 -9.65 -14.48
N ASN A 160 -18.35 -9.12 -15.20
CA ASN A 160 -18.16 -8.07 -16.22
C ASN A 160 -18.47 -6.65 -15.69
N ASN A 161 -18.55 -6.45 -14.37
CA ASN A 161 -18.81 -5.12 -13.79
C ASN A 161 -17.57 -4.22 -13.95
N THR A 162 -17.67 -3.18 -14.79
CA THR A 162 -16.52 -2.33 -15.13
C THR A 162 -15.98 -1.54 -13.94
N VAL A 163 -16.87 -1.03 -13.08
CA VAL A 163 -16.47 -0.29 -11.86
C VAL A 163 -15.70 -1.20 -10.92
N LEU A 164 -16.14 -2.44 -10.76
CA LEU A 164 -15.41 -3.43 -9.95
C LEU A 164 -14.05 -3.80 -10.57
N GLN A 165 -13.96 -3.90 -11.90
CA GLN A 165 -12.68 -4.17 -12.59
C GLN A 165 -11.67 -3.02 -12.42
N GLU A 166 -12.12 -1.77 -12.36
CA GLU A 166 -11.27 -0.62 -12.03
C GLU A 166 -10.88 -0.64 -10.54
N LEU A 167 -11.83 -0.90 -9.65
CA LEU A 167 -11.66 -0.89 -8.19
C LEU A 167 -10.69 -1.99 -7.67
N TRP A 168 -10.52 -3.09 -8.41
CA TRP A 168 -9.57 -4.15 -8.05
C TRP A 168 -8.12 -3.67 -7.88
N ALA A 169 -7.71 -2.59 -8.57
CA ALA A 169 -6.38 -2.00 -8.42
C ALA A 169 -6.17 -1.34 -7.05
N GLU A 170 -7.23 -0.85 -6.41
CA GLU A 170 -7.22 -0.22 -5.08
C GLU A 170 -7.41 -1.26 -3.95
N VAL A 171 -8.08 -2.38 -4.25
CA VAL A 171 -8.34 -3.46 -3.29
C VAL A 171 -7.20 -4.47 -3.20
N SER A 172 -6.52 -4.73 -4.33
CA SER A 172 -5.60 -5.86 -4.49
C SER A 172 -4.35 -5.48 -5.28
N ALA A 173 -3.31 -6.31 -5.16
CA ALA A 173 -2.17 -6.32 -6.06
C ALA A 173 -1.91 -7.75 -6.55
N ILE A 174 -1.37 -7.88 -7.77
CA ILE A 174 -1.00 -9.18 -8.34
C ILE A 174 0.34 -9.62 -7.75
N GLY A 175 0.42 -10.83 -7.22
CA GLY A 175 1.62 -11.40 -6.64
C GLY A 175 1.59 -12.93 -6.68
N SER A 176 2.62 -13.57 -6.13
CA SER A 176 2.74 -15.04 -6.12
C SER A 176 3.09 -15.56 -4.73
N VAL A 177 2.55 -16.73 -4.35
CA VAL A 177 2.85 -17.39 -3.07
C VAL A 177 3.47 -18.76 -3.33
N ILE A 178 4.67 -18.99 -2.80
CA ILE A 178 5.43 -20.23 -2.94
C ILE A 178 5.89 -20.76 -1.58
N SER A 179 6.04 -22.08 -1.47
CA SER A 179 6.48 -22.74 -0.24
C SER A 179 7.41 -23.89 -0.55
N GLU A 180 8.26 -24.24 0.42
CA GLU A 180 9.10 -25.43 0.34
C GLU A 180 8.76 -26.42 1.46
N PRO A 181 8.31 -27.65 1.15
CA PRO A 181 7.93 -28.13 -0.19
C PRO A 181 6.62 -27.49 -0.70
N GLU A 182 6.43 -27.55 -2.02
CA GLU A 182 5.19 -27.14 -2.71
C GLU A 182 3.96 -27.95 -2.27
N GLY A 183 2.76 -27.45 -2.60
CA GLY A 183 1.49 -28.12 -2.33
C GLY A 183 1.04 -27.97 -0.88
N ALA A 184 1.26 -26.79 -0.28
CA ALA A 184 0.69 -26.36 0.99
C ALA A 184 -0.57 -25.53 0.72
N GLU A 185 -1.63 -25.70 1.50
CA GLU A 185 -2.77 -24.79 1.49
C GLU A 185 -2.35 -23.42 2.01
N VAL A 186 -2.73 -22.35 1.32
CA VAL A 186 -2.47 -20.96 1.71
C VAL A 186 -3.76 -20.33 2.21
N TRP A 187 -3.79 -20.02 3.51
CA TRP A 187 -4.89 -19.35 4.16
C TRP A 187 -4.47 -17.93 4.56
N ILE A 188 -5.37 -16.95 4.45
CA ILE A 188 -5.13 -15.57 4.90
C ILE A 188 -6.21 -15.11 5.88
N SER A 189 -5.87 -14.21 6.79
CA SER A 189 -6.80 -13.58 7.74
C SER A 189 -6.33 -12.20 8.15
N GLU A 190 -7.23 -11.38 8.71
CA GLU A 190 -6.88 -10.08 9.26
C GLU A 190 -5.81 -10.26 10.35
N TYR A 191 -4.67 -9.58 10.19
CA TYR A 191 -3.66 -9.60 11.25
C TYR A 191 -4.21 -9.00 12.55
N PHE A 192 -5.04 -7.95 12.42
CA PHE A 192 -5.69 -7.25 13.52
C PHE A 192 -6.81 -8.04 14.22
N SER A 193 -7.19 -9.21 13.69
CA SER A 193 -8.22 -10.07 14.26
C SER A 193 -7.81 -11.55 14.12
N PRO A 194 -6.90 -12.08 14.97
CA PRO A 194 -6.39 -13.45 14.87
C PRO A 194 -7.46 -14.54 15.01
N SER A 195 -8.64 -14.21 15.55
CA SER A 195 -9.83 -15.08 15.61
C SER A 195 -10.80 -14.90 14.43
N GLY A 196 -10.41 -14.14 13.41
CA GLY A 196 -11.20 -13.82 12.23
C GLY A 196 -11.43 -15.01 11.29
N GLU A 197 -12.25 -14.79 10.26
CA GLU A 197 -12.51 -15.80 9.23
C GLU A 197 -11.28 -15.99 8.34
N MET A 198 -10.80 -17.23 8.20
CA MET A 198 -9.67 -17.56 7.34
C MET A 198 -10.14 -17.79 5.89
N ILE A 199 -9.54 -17.10 4.93
CA ILE A 199 -9.83 -17.22 3.50
C ILE A 199 -8.79 -18.14 2.85
N LEU A 200 -9.24 -19.22 2.21
CA LEU A 200 -8.38 -20.09 1.40
C LEU A 200 -8.08 -19.44 0.04
N LEU A 201 -6.81 -19.12 -0.23
CA LEU A 201 -6.35 -18.66 -1.55
C LEU A 201 -6.12 -19.82 -2.53
N GLY A 202 -5.74 -21.00 -2.02
CA GLY A 202 -5.49 -22.20 -2.82
C GLY A 202 -4.31 -23.01 -2.29
N ASN A 203 -3.57 -23.68 -3.19
CA ASN A 203 -2.39 -24.47 -2.84
C ASN A 203 -1.14 -23.95 -3.58
N THR A 204 0.01 -23.92 -2.91
CA THR A 204 1.28 -23.50 -3.52
C THR A 204 1.75 -24.48 -4.62
N PRO A 205 2.43 -24.00 -5.68
CA PRO A 205 2.68 -22.59 -6.01
C PRO A 205 1.42 -21.88 -6.52
N LEU A 206 1.15 -20.69 -6.01
CA LEU A 206 0.10 -19.78 -6.51
C LEU A 206 0.78 -18.66 -7.29
N GLU A 207 0.76 -18.73 -8.62
CA GLU A 207 1.42 -17.75 -9.49
C GLU A 207 0.45 -16.65 -9.98
N ASN A 208 0.88 -15.39 -9.91
CA ASN A 208 0.19 -14.24 -10.50
C ASN A 208 -1.29 -14.10 -10.10
N ILE A 209 -1.60 -14.36 -8.83
CA ILE A 209 -2.96 -14.26 -8.27
C ILE A 209 -3.24 -12.85 -7.73
N ARG A 210 -4.52 -12.48 -7.62
CA ARG A 210 -4.93 -11.29 -6.85
C ARG A 210 -4.78 -11.61 -5.36
N ILE A 211 -4.02 -10.78 -4.67
CA ILE A 211 -3.82 -10.82 -3.21
C ILE A 211 -4.37 -9.48 -2.67
N PRO A 212 -5.12 -9.43 -1.54
CA PRO A 212 -5.56 -8.17 -0.94
C PRO A 212 -4.37 -7.26 -0.64
N ARG A 213 -4.55 -5.93 -0.67
CA ARG A 213 -3.52 -4.98 -0.23
C ARG A 213 -3.40 -4.95 1.30
N GLY A 214 -2.39 -4.23 1.80
CA GLY A 214 -2.18 -4.02 3.24
C GLY A 214 -1.48 -5.19 3.92
N ILE A 215 -1.62 -5.27 5.25
CA ILE A 215 -0.93 -6.23 6.12
C ILE A 215 -1.92 -7.29 6.63
N PHE A 216 -1.55 -8.57 6.50
CA PHE A 216 -2.39 -9.70 6.91
C PHE A 216 -1.56 -10.92 7.31
N SER A 217 -2.19 -11.83 8.07
CA SER A 217 -1.61 -13.13 8.39
C SER A 217 -1.67 -14.05 7.17
N VAL A 218 -0.61 -14.82 6.94
CA VAL A 218 -0.60 -15.93 5.98
C VAL A 218 -0.27 -17.21 6.72
N GLU A 219 -1.17 -18.18 6.74
CA GLU A 219 -0.96 -19.49 7.35
C GLU A 219 -0.87 -20.57 6.27
N LEU A 220 0.23 -21.33 6.30
CA LEU A 220 0.47 -22.45 5.39
C LEU A 220 0.22 -23.77 6.11
N ARG A 221 -0.61 -24.64 5.51
CA ARG A 221 -0.95 -25.96 6.04
C ARG A 221 -0.59 -27.06 5.06
N LYS A 222 0.13 -28.09 5.52
CA LYS A 222 0.49 -29.25 4.70
C LYS A 222 0.56 -30.52 5.55
N GLU A 223 -0.01 -31.62 5.06
CA GLU A 223 0.07 -32.92 5.73
C GLU A 223 1.53 -33.37 5.91
N GLY A 224 1.90 -33.75 7.14
CA GLY A 224 3.27 -34.12 7.52
C GLY A 224 4.19 -32.95 7.93
N PHE A 225 3.67 -31.72 7.93
CA PHE A 225 4.38 -30.50 8.32
C PHE A 225 3.61 -29.78 9.43
N LEU A 226 4.31 -28.95 10.18
CA LEU A 226 3.70 -28.06 11.16
C LEU A 226 3.07 -26.85 10.43
N PRO A 227 1.90 -26.35 10.87
CA PRO A 227 1.35 -25.11 10.34
C PRO A 227 2.35 -23.96 10.52
N ARG A 228 2.50 -23.12 9.49
CA ARG A 228 3.41 -21.96 9.53
C ARG A 228 2.64 -20.69 9.28
N THR A 229 2.43 -19.91 10.33
CA THR A 229 1.88 -18.56 10.24
C THR A 229 3.03 -17.57 10.06
N ILE A 230 2.89 -16.63 9.12
CA ILE A 230 3.77 -15.48 8.94
C ILE A 230 2.95 -14.20 8.85
N LEU A 231 3.60 -13.06 9.10
CA LEU A 231 3.07 -11.76 8.72
C LEU A 231 3.53 -11.37 7.31
N ALA A 232 2.64 -10.84 6.48
CA ALA A 232 3.00 -10.32 5.16
C ALA A 232 2.28 -9.00 4.84
N ALA A 233 2.94 -8.18 4.01
CA ALA A 233 2.33 -7.04 3.33
C ALA A 233 2.17 -7.32 1.84
N ASN A 234 1.22 -6.65 1.19
CA ASN A 234 1.06 -6.68 -0.26
C ASN A 234 0.71 -5.29 -0.82
N PRO A 235 1.40 -4.81 -1.88
CA PRO A 235 2.53 -5.45 -2.56
C PRO A 235 3.83 -5.42 -1.75
N TYR A 236 4.56 -6.53 -1.72
CA TYR A 236 5.86 -6.63 -1.03
C TYR A 236 6.74 -7.79 -1.53
N PHE A 237 7.98 -7.88 -1.03
CA PHE A 237 8.95 -8.92 -1.41
C PHE A 237 8.42 -10.34 -1.17
N SER A 238 7.63 -10.57 -0.12
CA SER A 238 7.01 -11.86 0.19
C SER A 238 6.23 -12.43 -1.00
N PHE A 239 5.65 -11.57 -1.84
CA PHE A 239 4.84 -11.95 -3.01
C PHE A 239 5.49 -11.61 -4.36
N GLY A 240 6.75 -11.17 -4.37
CA GLY A 240 7.51 -10.89 -5.59
C GLY A 240 6.96 -9.74 -6.43
N ASN A 241 6.34 -8.74 -5.79
CA ASN A 241 5.61 -7.68 -6.49
C ASN A 241 5.86 -6.27 -5.92
N PHE A 242 6.94 -6.07 -5.16
CA PHE A 242 7.26 -4.78 -4.53
C PHE A 242 7.69 -3.74 -5.58
N PRO A 243 6.92 -2.65 -5.82
CA PRO A 243 7.15 -1.77 -6.97
C PRO A 243 8.52 -1.07 -7.06
N PRO A 244 9.21 -0.74 -5.94
CA PRO A 244 10.57 -0.20 -6.00
C PRO A 244 11.62 -1.18 -6.55
N TYR A 245 11.37 -2.50 -6.48
CA TYR A 245 12.29 -3.57 -6.90
C TYR A 245 11.53 -4.72 -7.58
N PRO A 246 10.95 -4.50 -8.78
CA PRO A 246 9.99 -5.42 -9.40
C PRO A 246 10.62 -6.73 -9.91
N ASP A 247 11.94 -6.80 -10.02
CA ASP A 247 12.67 -7.98 -10.51
C ASP A 247 13.00 -8.99 -9.38
N ILE A 248 12.71 -8.67 -8.12
CA ILE A 248 12.96 -9.59 -6.99
C ILE A 248 11.81 -10.62 -6.91
N PRO A 249 12.11 -11.94 -7.02
CA PRO A 249 11.10 -13.00 -7.04
C PRO A 249 10.38 -13.13 -5.68
N PRO A 250 9.20 -13.81 -5.64
CA PRO A 250 8.54 -14.14 -4.39
C PRO A 250 9.44 -14.99 -3.49
N ILE A 251 9.32 -14.82 -2.18
CA ILE A 251 10.17 -15.50 -1.20
C ILE A 251 9.52 -16.85 -0.82
N PRO A 252 10.23 -17.99 -0.91
CA PRO A 252 9.69 -19.28 -0.50
C PRO A 252 9.49 -19.33 1.01
N ILE A 253 8.31 -19.78 1.45
CA ILE A 253 8.01 -20.01 2.86
C ILE A 253 8.38 -21.47 3.21
N MET A 254 9.41 -21.64 4.03
CA MET A 254 9.98 -22.94 4.39
C MET A 254 9.15 -23.63 5.48
N LEU A 255 8.67 -24.84 5.22
CA LEU A 255 7.86 -25.64 6.16
C LEU A 255 8.72 -26.65 6.94
N VAL A 256 8.45 -26.78 8.24
CA VAL A 256 9.13 -27.72 9.14
C VAL A 256 8.34 -29.03 9.22
N SER A 257 9.02 -30.18 9.15
CA SER A 257 8.34 -31.48 9.27
C SER A 257 7.77 -31.64 10.67
N SER A 258 6.58 -32.25 10.79
CA SER A 258 5.98 -32.60 12.09
C SER A 258 6.75 -33.68 12.87
N SER A 259 7.89 -34.13 12.35
CA SER A 259 8.84 -35.04 13.02
C SER A 259 10.05 -34.31 13.63
N GLN A 260 10.17 -33.00 13.43
CA GLN A 260 11.22 -32.12 13.94
C GLN A 260 10.65 -31.20 15.03
N SER A 261 11.52 -30.51 15.77
CA SER A 261 11.08 -29.42 16.66
C SER A 261 10.84 -28.13 15.87
N ASP A 262 9.90 -27.28 16.29
CA ASP A 262 9.72 -25.91 15.83
C ASP A 262 10.41 -24.86 16.72
N ASP A 263 11.23 -25.26 17.69
CA ASP A 263 12.04 -24.33 18.52
C ASP A 263 12.93 -23.41 17.65
N LEU A 264 13.45 -23.96 16.54
CA LEU A 264 14.22 -23.24 15.53
C LEU A 264 13.47 -23.26 14.20
N LEU A 265 13.36 -22.10 13.58
CA LEU A 265 12.64 -21.91 12.32
C LEU A 265 13.61 -21.60 11.19
N PRO A 266 13.52 -22.30 10.04
CA PRO A 266 14.30 -21.95 8.86
C PRO A 266 13.90 -20.58 8.31
N VAL A 267 14.89 -19.80 7.90
CA VAL A 267 14.76 -18.53 7.18
C VAL A 267 15.41 -18.65 5.81
N SER A 268 14.67 -18.26 4.78
CA SER A 268 15.04 -18.46 3.38
C SER A 268 16.24 -17.61 2.96
N ASP A 269 17.18 -18.22 2.25
CA ASP A 269 18.34 -17.54 1.68
C ASP A 269 17.93 -16.66 0.49
N ILE A 270 17.93 -15.35 0.72
CA ILE A 270 17.55 -14.32 -0.27
C ILE A 270 18.58 -13.20 -0.29
N GLU A 271 18.80 -12.63 -1.48
CA GLU A 271 19.74 -11.52 -1.72
C GLU A 271 18.99 -10.17 -1.63
N LEU A 272 18.94 -9.62 -0.42
CA LEU A 272 18.09 -8.46 -0.07
C LEU A 272 18.76 -7.58 1.01
N GLY A 273 18.56 -6.27 0.93
CA GLY A 273 18.99 -5.33 1.98
C GLY A 273 18.23 -5.54 3.31
N LEU A 274 18.78 -5.04 4.42
CA LEU A 274 18.28 -5.34 5.78
C LEU A 274 17.16 -4.43 6.29
N GLY A 275 16.51 -4.88 7.36
CA GLY A 275 15.46 -4.20 8.13
C GLY A 275 15.90 -3.06 9.05
N VAL A 276 17.20 -2.97 9.36
CA VAL A 276 17.74 -2.04 10.35
C VAL A 276 18.71 -1.09 9.67
N TYR A 277 18.35 0.19 9.66
CA TYR A 277 19.20 1.25 9.12
C TYR A 277 20.49 1.37 9.93
N GLY A 278 21.60 1.70 9.27
CA GLY A 278 22.94 1.72 9.88
C GLY A 278 23.69 0.39 9.83
N LEU A 279 23.02 -0.74 9.60
CA LEU A 279 23.70 -1.95 9.11
C LEU A 279 23.90 -1.82 7.60
N THR A 280 25.05 -2.29 7.09
CA THR A 280 25.38 -2.24 5.65
C THR A 280 24.29 -2.91 4.81
N SER A 281 23.73 -2.16 3.86
CA SER A 281 22.41 -2.45 3.26
C SER A 281 22.42 -2.87 1.79
N ASP A 282 23.59 -2.95 1.16
CA ASP A 282 23.73 -3.54 -0.19
C ASP A 282 23.19 -4.97 -0.19
N GLN A 283 22.74 -5.51 -1.34
CA GLN A 283 21.98 -6.76 -1.34
C GLN A 283 22.76 -7.91 -0.68
N LEU A 284 22.34 -8.32 0.52
CA LEU A 284 23.09 -9.29 1.31
C LEU A 284 22.55 -10.69 1.08
N LYS A 285 23.45 -11.58 0.68
CA LYS A 285 23.27 -13.02 0.74
C LYS A 285 23.80 -13.54 2.08
N LEU A 286 22.91 -14.01 2.95
CA LEU A 286 23.27 -14.49 4.30
C LEU A 286 23.51 -16.01 4.35
N GLY A 287 23.03 -16.77 3.36
CA GLY A 287 22.98 -18.23 3.43
C GLY A 287 21.75 -18.71 4.21
N GLU A 288 21.46 -20.01 4.11
CA GLU A 288 20.38 -20.64 4.87
C GLU A 288 20.78 -20.79 6.35
N TYR A 289 19.84 -20.46 7.24
CA TYR A 289 19.99 -20.61 8.69
C TYR A 289 18.64 -20.86 9.36
N GLU A 290 18.69 -21.37 10.58
CA GLU A 290 17.56 -21.47 11.49
C GLU A 290 17.71 -20.46 12.65
N ILE A 291 16.61 -19.93 13.16
CA ILE A 291 16.59 -19.00 14.31
C ILE A 291 15.47 -19.35 15.28
N GLY A 292 15.66 -19.05 16.57
CA GLY A 292 14.68 -19.27 17.62
C GLY A 292 13.30 -18.71 17.26
N LYS A 293 12.28 -19.57 17.29
CA LYS A 293 10.87 -19.16 17.15
C LYS A 293 10.51 -18.08 18.17
N PHE A 294 11.02 -18.25 19.39
CA PHE A 294 10.83 -17.38 20.54
C PHE A 294 12.18 -17.04 21.21
N GLU A 295 12.16 -16.10 22.15
CA GLU A 295 13.27 -15.78 23.06
C GLU A 295 13.52 -16.92 24.07
N VAL A 296 14.77 -17.11 24.48
CA VAL A 296 15.15 -18.14 25.46
C VAL A 296 14.43 -17.88 26.78
N THR A 297 13.75 -18.91 27.31
CA THR A 297 12.97 -18.81 28.55
C THR A 297 13.81 -18.97 29.81
N ASN A 298 13.32 -18.46 30.95
CA ASN A 298 13.90 -18.71 32.27
C ASN A 298 14.05 -20.22 32.57
N GLN A 299 13.07 -21.05 32.17
CA GLN A 299 13.15 -22.51 32.34
C GLN A 299 14.29 -23.12 31.51
N GLN A 300 14.42 -22.75 30.24
CA GLN A 300 15.50 -23.23 29.39
C GLN A 300 16.88 -22.79 29.91
N PHE A 301 17.01 -21.55 30.42
CA PHE A 301 18.25 -21.08 31.01
C PHE A 301 18.57 -21.77 32.35
N LYS A 302 17.55 -22.21 33.10
CA LYS A 302 17.73 -23.00 34.33
C LYS A 302 18.38 -24.36 34.06
N GLU A 303 18.07 -24.99 32.92
CA GLU A 303 18.72 -26.25 32.47
C GLU A 303 20.23 -26.06 32.29
N PHE A 304 20.66 -24.96 31.65
CA PHE A 304 22.08 -24.60 31.52
C PHE A 304 22.79 -24.45 32.88
N ILE A 305 22.12 -23.88 33.88
CA ILE A 305 22.67 -23.75 35.23
C ILE A 305 22.75 -25.11 35.94
N ASP A 306 21.70 -25.93 35.86
CA ASP A 306 21.66 -27.24 36.51
C ASP A 306 22.67 -28.24 35.91
N ASP A 307 23.01 -28.09 34.63
CA ASP A 307 24.05 -28.87 33.95
C ASP A 307 25.48 -28.32 34.19
N GLY A 308 25.66 -27.27 35.00
CA GLY A 308 26.96 -26.72 35.38
C GLY A 308 27.55 -25.71 34.37
N GLY A 309 26.69 -24.89 33.76
CA GLY A 309 27.05 -23.94 32.71
C GLY A 309 28.04 -22.85 33.12
N TYR A 310 27.97 -22.35 34.36
CA TYR A 310 28.94 -21.37 34.88
C TYR A 310 30.28 -22.03 35.27
N GLU A 311 30.26 -23.32 35.61
CA GLU A 311 31.44 -24.10 36.01
C GLU A 311 32.20 -24.73 34.84
N THR A 312 31.65 -24.70 33.62
CA THR A 312 32.19 -25.41 32.43
C THR A 312 32.93 -24.45 31.49
N PRO A 313 34.28 -24.37 31.51
CA PRO A 313 35.02 -23.31 30.82
C PRO A 313 34.89 -23.34 29.29
N ALA A 314 34.57 -24.49 28.69
CA ALA A 314 34.40 -24.63 27.24
C ALA A 314 33.29 -23.74 26.66
N TYR A 315 32.27 -23.38 27.45
CA TYR A 315 31.22 -22.44 27.01
C TYR A 315 31.71 -20.98 26.97
N TRP A 316 32.84 -20.69 27.63
CA TRP A 316 33.40 -19.35 27.82
C TRP A 316 34.74 -19.14 27.09
N GLU A 317 35.19 -20.14 26.33
CA GLU A 317 36.45 -20.11 25.56
C GLU A 317 36.46 -18.96 24.53
N ASP A 318 37.63 -18.37 24.29
CA ASP A 318 37.84 -17.22 23.38
C ASP A 318 36.98 -15.96 23.65
N LEU A 319 36.48 -15.77 24.89
CA LEU A 319 35.76 -14.55 25.30
C LEU A 319 36.69 -13.56 26.03
N GLU A 320 36.87 -12.37 25.44
CA GLU A 320 37.51 -11.23 26.11
C GLU A 320 36.51 -10.53 27.05
N PHE A 321 36.68 -10.70 28.36
CA PHE A 321 35.80 -10.10 29.37
C PHE A 321 36.17 -8.64 29.64
N LEU A 322 35.29 -7.69 29.31
CA LEU A 322 35.54 -6.26 29.43
C LEU A 322 34.65 -5.62 30.50
N LYS A 323 35.28 -4.95 31.47
CA LYS A 323 34.64 -4.11 32.48
C LYS A 323 35.14 -2.68 32.36
N ASP A 324 34.22 -1.75 32.09
CA ASP A 324 34.54 -0.33 31.88
C ASP A 324 35.65 -0.10 30.81
N GLY A 325 35.70 -1.00 29.80
CA GLY A 325 36.72 -1.00 28.74
C GLY A 325 38.07 -1.64 29.11
N VAL A 326 38.19 -2.24 30.30
CA VAL A 326 39.39 -2.94 30.77
C VAL A 326 39.15 -4.45 30.81
N GLU A 327 40.11 -5.23 30.34
CA GLU A 327 40.08 -6.70 30.38
C GLU A 327 40.16 -7.23 31.83
N ILE A 328 39.33 -8.21 32.17
CA ILE A 328 39.29 -8.92 33.47
C ILE A 328 39.41 -10.43 33.26
N SER A 329 39.80 -11.18 34.29
CA SER A 329 39.90 -12.64 34.18
C SER A 329 38.53 -13.33 34.10
N PHE A 330 38.51 -14.58 33.63
CA PHE A 330 37.30 -15.42 33.64
C PHE A 330 36.74 -15.57 35.05
N GLU A 331 37.60 -15.81 36.05
CA GLU A 331 37.20 -15.93 37.45
C GLU A 331 36.59 -14.61 37.98
N GLU A 332 37.21 -13.47 37.65
CA GLU A 332 36.67 -12.13 37.99
C GLU A 332 35.32 -11.86 37.31
N ALA A 333 35.09 -12.38 36.10
CA ALA A 333 33.81 -12.28 35.40
C ALA A 333 32.72 -13.16 36.04
N ILE A 334 33.03 -14.42 36.36
CA ILE A 334 32.09 -15.34 37.03
C ILE A 334 31.65 -14.79 38.40
N GLU A 335 32.54 -14.13 39.16
CA GLU A 335 32.18 -13.46 40.42
C GLU A 335 31.15 -12.32 40.25
N LEU A 336 30.98 -11.77 39.03
CA LEU A 336 29.97 -10.76 38.70
C LEU A 336 28.63 -11.37 38.22
N PHE A 337 28.61 -12.63 37.79
CA PHE A 337 27.43 -13.30 37.24
C PHE A 337 26.55 -13.95 38.30
N VAL A 338 26.29 -13.21 39.39
CA VAL A 338 25.51 -13.67 40.53
C VAL A 338 24.10 -13.09 40.61
N ASP A 339 23.20 -13.84 41.25
CA ASP A 339 21.84 -13.44 41.58
C ASP A 339 21.78 -12.54 42.83
N THR A 340 20.56 -12.16 43.23
CA THR A 340 20.32 -11.31 44.42
C THR A 340 20.82 -11.92 45.74
N THR A 341 21.13 -13.22 45.76
CA THR A 341 21.60 -13.98 46.92
C THR A 341 23.10 -14.34 46.85
N GLY A 342 23.80 -13.94 45.79
CA GLY A 342 25.22 -14.21 45.58
C GLY A 342 25.54 -15.58 45.00
N ARG A 343 24.60 -16.23 44.29
CA ARG A 343 24.82 -17.50 43.57
C ARG A 343 24.91 -17.28 42.08
N ALA A 344 25.68 -18.09 41.36
CA ALA A 344 25.78 -18.01 39.90
C ALA A 344 24.41 -18.26 39.23
N ALA A 345 23.79 -17.19 38.72
CA ALA A 345 22.46 -17.15 38.12
C ALA A 345 22.14 -15.71 37.65
N PRO A 346 21.11 -15.52 36.80
CA PRO A 346 20.64 -14.20 36.36
C PRO A 346 20.39 -13.22 37.51
N ALA A 347 20.71 -11.95 37.30
CA ALA A 347 20.76 -10.91 38.34
C ALA A 347 19.43 -10.69 39.10
N GLY A 348 18.28 -10.99 38.47
CA GLY A 348 16.95 -10.85 39.07
C GLY A 348 16.45 -12.08 39.84
N TRP A 349 17.20 -13.19 39.85
CA TRP A 349 16.76 -14.45 40.46
C TRP A 349 17.05 -14.51 41.98
N GLU A 350 16.51 -15.52 42.65
CA GLU A 350 16.78 -15.82 44.06
C GLU A 350 17.21 -17.28 44.25
N LEU A 351 18.28 -17.49 45.04
CA LEU A 351 18.80 -18.81 45.42
C LEU A 351 19.15 -19.72 44.21
N GLY A 352 19.46 -19.14 43.05
CA GLY A 352 19.74 -19.84 41.80
C GLY A 352 18.49 -20.24 41.00
N SER A 353 17.33 -19.61 41.23
CA SER A 353 16.08 -19.91 40.52
C SER A 353 15.24 -18.67 40.20
N TYR A 354 14.53 -18.74 39.08
CA TYR A 354 13.47 -17.79 38.72
C TYR A 354 12.23 -17.94 39.64
N PRO A 355 11.37 -16.91 39.75
CA PRO A 355 10.07 -17.01 40.41
C PRO A 355 9.17 -18.06 39.73
N LEU A 356 8.56 -18.98 40.49
CA LEU A 356 7.88 -20.19 39.95
C LEU A 356 6.85 -19.95 38.83
N THR A 357 6.27 -18.76 38.73
CA THR A 357 5.29 -18.37 37.70
C THR A 357 5.91 -17.89 36.39
N GLU A 358 7.21 -17.57 36.37
CA GLU A 358 7.90 -16.88 35.27
C GLU A 358 8.76 -17.81 34.41
N GLY A 359 8.60 -19.13 34.55
CA GLY A 359 9.42 -20.12 33.83
C GLY A 359 9.32 -20.04 32.30
N GLN A 360 8.18 -19.58 31.79
CA GLN A 360 7.94 -19.36 30.35
C GLN A 360 8.23 -17.92 29.90
N ASN A 361 8.61 -17.01 30.81
CA ASN A 361 9.03 -15.66 30.44
C ASN A 361 10.45 -15.71 29.85
N PRO A 362 10.82 -14.75 28.98
CA PRO A 362 12.19 -14.59 28.52
C PRO A 362 13.16 -14.47 29.69
N VAL A 363 14.32 -15.11 29.59
CA VAL A 363 15.39 -14.90 30.56
C VAL A 363 15.97 -13.50 30.37
N THR A 364 16.03 -12.75 31.47
CA THR A 364 16.65 -11.42 31.53
C THR A 364 17.52 -11.33 32.79
N GLY A 365 18.26 -10.24 32.97
CA GLY A 365 19.26 -10.12 34.03
C GLY A 365 20.56 -10.88 33.70
N ILE A 366 20.82 -11.09 32.41
CA ILE A 366 22.02 -11.78 31.90
C ILE A 366 22.85 -10.86 31.00
N SER A 367 24.16 -11.09 31.02
CA SER A 367 25.15 -10.41 30.21
C SER A 367 25.22 -10.99 28.80
N TRP A 368 25.87 -10.27 27.88
CA TRP A 368 26.17 -10.78 26.56
C TRP A 368 27.00 -12.09 26.62
N TYR A 369 27.94 -12.17 27.57
CA TYR A 369 28.76 -13.37 27.78
C TYR A 369 27.92 -14.58 28.21
N GLU A 370 26.95 -14.39 29.12
CA GLU A 370 26.01 -15.43 29.55
C GLU A 370 25.13 -15.92 28.40
N ALA A 371 24.67 -15.02 27.52
CA ALA A 371 23.92 -15.39 26.33
C ALA A 371 24.77 -16.23 25.34
N VAL A 372 26.04 -15.86 25.12
CA VAL A 372 26.97 -16.64 24.29
C VAL A 372 27.28 -18.02 24.91
N ALA A 373 27.52 -18.09 26.22
CA ALA A 373 27.79 -19.35 26.92
C ALA A 373 26.59 -20.32 26.85
N TYR A 374 25.37 -19.82 27.06
CA TYR A 374 24.15 -20.61 26.87
C TYR A 374 24.00 -21.11 25.43
N SER A 375 24.28 -20.24 24.44
CA SER A 375 24.17 -20.60 23.03
C SER A 375 25.10 -21.79 22.70
N ARG A 376 26.35 -21.72 23.16
CA ARG A 376 27.34 -22.80 23.03
C ARG A 376 26.94 -24.08 23.77
N TYR A 377 26.31 -23.99 24.94
CA TYR A 377 25.76 -25.16 25.65
C TYR A 377 24.70 -25.91 24.83
N ARG A 378 23.91 -25.21 24.01
CA ARG A 378 22.92 -25.82 23.10
C ARG A 378 23.49 -26.29 21.75
N ASP A 379 24.79 -26.16 21.50
CA ASP A 379 25.42 -26.35 20.18
C ASP A 379 24.83 -25.40 19.11
N LEU A 380 24.63 -24.13 19.52
CA LEU A 380 24.06 -23.04 18.74
C LEU A 380 24.89 -21.76 18.87
N ALA A 381 24.53 -20.73 18.12
CA ALA A 381 25.15 -19.41 18.18
C ALA A 381 24.17 -18.34 18.67
N LEU A 382 24.74 -17.24 19.18
CA LEU A 382 24.01 -15.97 19.26
C LEU A 382 23.86 -15.43 17.83
N PRO A 383 22.68 -15.00 17.38
CA PRO A 383 22.49 -14.48 16.03
C PRO A 383 23.34 -13.24 15.80
N THR A 384 23.86 -13.06 14.58
CA THR A 384 24.39 -11.75 14.17
C THR A 384 23.23 -10.78 13.94
N ALA A 385 23.50 -9.48 14.06
CA ALA A 385 22.53 -8.41 13.80
C ALA A 385 21.90 -8.53 12.41
N TYR A 386 22.68 -9.01 11.43
CA TYR A 386 22.26 -9.27 10.05
C TYR A 386 21.18 -10.35 9.96
N HIS A 387 21.43 -11.52 10.54
CA HIS A 387 20.49 -12.65 10.58
C HIS A 387 19.25 -12.30 11.40
N TRP A 388 19.43 -11.72 12.58
CA TRP A 388 18.33 -11.25 13.41
C TRP A 388 17.40 -10.28 12.65
N SER A 389 17.98 -9.29 11.96
CA SER A 389 17.23 -8.29 11.19
C SER A 389 16.46 -8.90 10.02
N ARG A 390 17.05 -9.88 9.32
CA ARG A 390 16.36 -10.60 8.25
C ARG A 390 15.16 -11.37 8.79
N ALA A 391 15.31 -12.08 9.91
CA ALA A 391 14.25 -12.87 10.52
C ALA A 391 13.08 -12.02 11.07
N GLY A 392 13.39 -10.87 11.69
CA GLY A 392 12.38 -10.04 12.37
C GLY A 392 11.71 -8.97 11.50
N LEU A 393 12.41 -8.44 10.49
CA LEU A 393 11.96 -7.28 9.72
C LEU A 393 11.92 -7.50 8.20
N LEU A 394 12.55 -8.56 7.68
CA LEU A 394 12.72 -8.86 6.25
C LEU A 394 13.54 -7.80 5.47
N ASN A 395 13.13 -6.53 5.47
CA ASN A 395 13.76 -5.38 4.81
C ASN A 395 13.26 -4.05 5.44
N ALA A 396 14.00 -2.95 5.29
CA ALA A 396 13.75 -1.66 5.94
C ALA A 396 12.33 -1.06 5.76
N TYR A 397 11.58 -1.47 4.74
CA TYR A 397 10.23 -0.99 4.42
C TYR A 397 9.09 -1.80 5.07
N PHE A 398 9.37 -2.86 5.83
CA PHE A 398 8.34 -3.70 6.46
C PHE A 398 8.68 -4.03 7.91
N ARG A 399 7.66 -4.09 8.75
CA ARG A 399 7.75 -4.50 10.15
C ARG A 399 6.41 -5.02 10.65
N THR A 400 6.43 -5.75 11.75
CA THR A 400 5.23 -6.01 12.54
C THR A 400 4.65 -4.68 13.06
N PRO A 401 3.35 -4.39 12.84
CA PRO A 401 2.67 -3.25 13.43
C PRO A 401 2.84 -3.22 14.95
N LYS A 402 3.02 -2.03 15.54
CA LYS A 402 3.37 -1.93 16.96
C LYS A 402 2.27 -2.45 17.88
N ASP A 403 1.02 -2.40 17.47
CA ASP A 403 -0.15 -2.79 18.27
C ASP A 403 -0.16 -4.28 18.66
N PHE A 404 0.70 -5.09 18.02
CA PHE A 404 0.92 -6.51 18.31
C PHE A 404 2.29 -6.78 18.91
N SER A 405 3.22 -5.84 18.81
CA SER A 405 4.53 -5.91 19.49
C SER A 405 4.35 -5.56 20.97
N ASN A 406 4.95 -6.32 21.88
CA ASN A 406 4.78 -6.02 23.31
C ASN A 406 5.60 -4.79 23.74
N PHE A 407 4.95 -3.63 23.80
CA PHE A 407 5.42 -2.40 24.45
C PHE A 407 4.48 -1.95 25.59
N SER A 408 3.83 -2.93 26.25
CA SER A 408 2.70 -2.68 27.16
C SER A 408 3.06 -2.13 28.55
N GLY A 409 4.34 -2.14 28.91
CA GLY A 409 4.83 -1.90 30.27
C GLY A 409 5.03 -3.17 31.12
N GLU A 410 4.57 -4.34 30.65
CA GLU A 410 4.75 -5.64 31.32
C GLU A 410 5.31 -6.72 30.37
N MET A 411 6.17 -7.61 30.89
CA MET A 411 6.77 -8.72 30.13
C MET A 411 5.73 -9.83 29.89
N LEU A 412 5.65 -10.33 28.65
CA LEU A 412 4.83 -11.49 28.30
C LEU A 412 5.69 -12.78 28.29
N PRO A 413 5.07 -13.96 28.46
CA PRO A 413 5.73 -15.25 28.20
C PRO A 413 6.31 -15.30 26.79
N SER A 414 7.48 -15.93 26.61
CA SER A 414 8.11 -16.06 25.28
C SER A 414 7.19 -16.73 24.27
N ASN A 415 6.34 -17.65 24.72
CA ASN A 415 5.40 -18.40 23.88
C ASN A 415 4.08 -17.66 23.57
N ASP A 416 4.03 -16.33 23.78
CA ASP A 416 2.96 -15.50 23.24
C ASP A 416 3.12 -15.37 21.72
N GLU A 417 2.07 -15.74 20.96
CA GLU A 417 2.08 -15.78 19.49
C GLU A 417 1.36 -14.57 18.86
N THR A 418 1.19 -13.44 19.56
CA THR A 418 0.57 -12.23 18.99
C THR A 418 1.48 -11.48 18.00
N ALA A 419 2.77 -11.34 18.34
CA ALA A 419 3.76 -10.56 17.59
C ALA A 419 4.45 -11.35 16.46
N ALA A 420 3.71 -11.83 15.47
CA ALA A 420 4.27 -12.59 14.34
C ALA A 420 5.20 -11.76 13.42
N GLY A 421 6.31 -12.36 13.00
CA GLY A 421 7.28 -11.82 12.04
C GLY A 421 7.14 -12.40 10.61
N PRO A 422 7.95 -11.90 9.66
CA PRO A 422 7.89 -12.29 8.23
C PRO A 422 8.23 -13.76 7.97
N PHE A 423 8.97 -14.40 8.87
CA PHE A 423 9.30 -15.82 8.81
C PHE A 423 8.62 -16.64 9.90
N GLY A 424 7.61 -16.11 10.59
CA GLY A 424 6.88 -16.83 11.65
C GLY A 424 7.66 -17.02 12.95
N THR A 425 8.76 -16.28 13.11
CA THR A 425 9.31 -15.92 14.43
C THR A 425 8.30 -15.05 15.17
N PHE A 426 8.37 -15.04 16.50
CA PHE A 426 7.53 -14.21 17.35
C PHE A 426 8.36 -13.36 18.30
N ASN A 427 7.77 -12.26 18.77
CA ASN A 427 8.31 -11.35 19.79
C ASN A 427 9.71 -10.80 19.45
N MET A 428 10.03 -10.68 18.15
CA MET A 428 11.29 -10.04 17.71
C MET A 428 11.23 -8.51 17.87
N LEU A 429 10.04 -7.93 17.83
CA LEU A 429 9.82 -6.50 18.09
C LEU A 429 9.04 -6.38 19.39
N GLY A 430 9.62 -5.68 20.37
CA GLY A 430 9.11 -5.60 21.74
C GLY A 430 9.37 -6.89 22.54
N ASN A 431 8.62 -7.01 23.63
CA ASN A 431 8.82 -7.98 24.71
C ASN A 431 10.18 -7.83 25.41
N VAL A 432 11.29 -8.30 24.85
CA VAL A 432 12.63 -8.04 25.40
C VAL A 432 13.60 -7.60 24.30
N ARG A 433 14.52 -6.70 24.67
CA ARG A 433 15.66 -6.40 23.82
C ARG A 433 16.48 -7.67 23.68
N GLU A 434 17.07 -7.90 22.52
CA GLU A 434 17.86 -9.11 22.29
C GLU A 434 19.33 -8.81 22.06
N TRP A 435 20.19 -9.45 22.85
CA TRP A 435 21.62 -9.51 22.57
C TRP A 435 21.87 -10.17 21.22
N VAL A 436 22.70 -9.54 20.39
CA VAL A 436 23.23 -10.12 19.15
C VAL A 436 24.76 -10.17 19.20
N TRP A 437 25.38 -10.95 18.31
CA TRP A 437 26.83 -11.16 18.33
C TRP A 437 27.66 -9.87 18.16
N ASN A 438 27.21 -8.97 17.28
CA ASN A 438 27.99 -7.84 16.81
C ASN A 438 28.29 -6.80 17.91
N ALA A 439 29.37 -6.06 17.68
CA ALA A 439 29.89 -5.04 18.59
C ALA A 439 29.98 -3.67 17.92
N ARG A 440 30.06 -2.62 18.73
CA ARG A 440 30.51 -1.29 18.35
C ARG A 440 31.44 -0.75 19.43
N GLY A 441 32.69 -0.47 19.07
CA GLY A 441 33.75 -0.24 20.05
C GLY A 441 33.87 -1.42 21.02
N SER A 442 33.86 -1.14 22.32
CA SER A 442 33.84 -2.16 23.40
C SER A 442 32.42 -2.62 23.79
N ASN A 443 31.37 -2.02 23.23
CA ASN A 443 29.98 -2.33 23.56
C ASN A 443 29.41 -3.41 22.63
N LYS A 444 28.36 -4.08 23.08
CA LYS A 444 27.64 -5.11 22.33
C LYS A 444 26.28 -4.61 21.90
N MET A 445 25.82 -5.07 20.74
CA MET A 445 24.59 -4.60 20.15
C MET A 445 23.37 -5.31 20.74
N VAL A 446 22.27 -4.55 20.82
CA VAL A 446 20.93 -5.06 21.12
C VAL A 446 19.91 -4.54 20.10
N LEU A 447 18.91 -5.37 19.81
CA LEU A 447 17.84 -5.09 18.83
C LEU A 447 16.45 -5.32 19.45
N GLY A 448 15.39 -4.95 18.73
CA GLY A 448 14.00 -5.32 19.03
C GLY A 448 13.27 -4.46 20.08
N GLY A 449 13.99 -3.87 21.03
CA GLY A 449 13.37 -3.12 22.14
C GLY A 449 12.60 -4.01 23.13
N SER A 450 12.27 -3.49 24.32
CA SER A 450 11.58 -4.25 25.37
C SER A 450 10.18 -3.72 25.68
N PHE A 451 9.43 -4.50 26.45
CA PHE A 451 8.13 -4.17 27.01
C PHE A 451 8.06 -2.82 27.73
N ALA A 452 9.19 -2.28 28.21
CA ALA A 452 9.27 -1.00 28.92
C ALA A 452 9.94 0.12 28.12
N ASP A 453 10.38 -0.15 26.89
CA ASP A 453 10.92 0.85 25.99
C ASP A 453 9.80 1.58 25.24
N PRO A 454 10.07 2.79 24.72
CA PRO A 454 9.26 3.36 23.64
C PRO A 454 9.22 2.44 22.40
N ASP A 455 8.06 2.40 21.75
CA ASP A 455 7.76 1.61 20.53
C ASP A 455 8.75 1.84 19.37
N TYR A 456 9.25 3.07 19.22
CA TYR A 456 10.25 3.42 18.21
C TYR A 456 11.59 2.70 18.38
N MET A 457 11.89 2.11 19.56
CA MET A 457 13.12 1.35 19.78
C MET A 457 13.12 0.00 19.06
N ALA A 458 11.97 -0.47 18.56
CA ALA A 458 11.82 -1.73 17.84
C ALA A 458 12.77 -1.89 16.64
N THR A 459 12.97 -0.81 15.88
CA THR A 459 13.70 -0.80 14.61
C THR A 459 15.09 -0.16 14.71
N LEU A 460 15.54 0.18 15.93
CA LEU A 460 16.81 0.85 16.18
C LEU A 460 17.85 -0.12 16.74
N ALA A 461 18.99 -0.21 16.05
CA ALA A 461 20.20 -0.76 16.63
C ALA A 461 20.80 0.21 17.64
N TYR A 462 21.13 -0.29 18.83
CA TYR A 462 21.93 0.45 19.81
C TYR A 462 22.81 -0.50 20.61
N GLU A 463 23.63 0.09 21.47
CA GLU A 463 24.76 -0.57 22.12
C GLU A 463 24.67 -0.49 23.66
N LEU A 464 25.07 -1.57 24.33
CA LEU A 464 25.15 -1.67 25.78
C LEU A 464 26.53 -2.26 26.18
N PRO A 465 27.09 -1.89 27.34
CA PRO A 465 28.26 -2.56 27.88
C PRO A 465 28.02 -4.09 28.01
N PRO A 466 28.99 -4.95 27.65
CA PRO A 466 28.76 -6.40 27.57
C PRO A 466 28.40 -7.06 28.90
N LEU A 467 28.76 -6.43 30.03
CA LEU A 467 28.41 -6.85 31.39
C LEU A 467 27.04 -6.32 31.88
N THR A 468 26.23 -5.70 31.02
CA THR A 468 24.89 -5.22 31.39
C THR A 468 23.99 -6.40 31.71
N ARG A 469 23.35 -6.39 32.88
CA ARG A 469 22.46 -7.47 33.39
C ARG A 469 21.13 -6.87 33.84
N ASP A 470 20.45 -6.16 32.94
CA ASP A 470 19.16 -5.53 33.22
C ASP A 470 17.95 -6.47 32.98
N ARG A 471 16.79 -6.09 33.50
CA ARG A 471 15.51 -6.82 33.37
C ARG A 471 14.80 -6.64 32.01
N LEU A 472 15.45 -6.00 31.05
CA LEU A 472 14.87 -5.61 29.76
C LEU A 472 15.50 -6.39 28.59
N THR A 473 16.68 -6.97 28.83
CA THR A 473 17.53 -7.58 27.80
C THR A 473 17.61 -9.09 28.00
N GLY A 474 17.11 -9.82 27.01
CA GLY A 474 17.24 -11.27 26.82
C GLY A 474 17.95 -11.57 25.51
N PHE A 475 17.59 -12.68 24.86
CA PHE A 475 18.15 -13.11 23.58
C PHE A 475 17.37 -14.29 22.98
N ARG A 476 17.59 -14.56 21.68
CA ARG A 476 17.33 -15.86 21.05
C ARG A 476 18.61 -16.45 20.45
N VAL A 477 18.51 -17.67 19.95
CA VAL A 477 19.61 -18.47 19.40
C VAL A 477 19.44 -18.72 17.89
N ALA A 478 20.52 -19.05 17.19
CA ALA A 478 20.51 -19.39 15.78
C ALA A 478 21.42 -20.59 15.44
N ARG A 479 21.14 -21.26 14.32
CA ARG A 479 21.96 -22.31 13.70
C ARG A 479 22.25 -21.91 12.26
N TYR A 480 23.53 -21.68 11.93
CA TYR A 480 23.94 -21.45 10.55
C TYR A 480 24.08 -22.81 9.84
N THR A 481 23.27 -23.06 8.81
CA THR A 481 23.18 -24.36 8.14
C THR A 481 23.89 -24.40 6.79
N ASP A 482 23.95 -23.29 6.07
CA ASP A 482 24.72 -23.18 4.83
C ASP A 482 26.22 -23.00 5.13
N THR A 483 27.04 -23.95 4.68
CA THR A 483 28.51 -23.89 4.76
C THR A 483 29.16 -23.30 3.51
N GLY A 484 28.36 -22.94 2.51
CA GLY A 484 28.79 -22.29 1.26
C GLY A 484 28.89 -20.78 1.33
N VAL A 485 28.26 -20.14 2.32
CA VAL A 485 28.40 -18.70 2.61
C VAL A 485 29.34 -18.50 3.80
N ALA A 486 30.29 -17.58 3.66
CA ALA A 486 31.20 -17.21 4.74
C ALA A 486 30.44 -16.42 5.81
N LEU A 487 30.49 -16.85 7.07
CA LEU A 487 29.83 -16.19 8.20
C LEU A 487 30.66 -15.01 8.72
N GLU A 488 31.98 -15.08 8.56
CA GLU A 488 32.98 -14.12 9.06
C GLU A 488 32.64 -12.64 8.78
N PRO A 489 32.21 -12.23 7.56
CA PRO A 489 31.85 -10.84 7.27
C PRO A 489 30.68 -10.30 8.11
N PHE A 490 29.86 -11.17 8.68
CA PHE A 490 28.72 -10.81 9.52
C PHE A 490 29.02 -10.88 11.02
N LEU A 491 30.21 -11.37 11.40
CA LEU A 491 30.68 -11.46 12.80
C LEU A 491 31.46 -10.23 13.26
N ASP A 492 31.97 -9.43 12.30
CA ASP A 492 32.78 -8.25 12.56
C ASP A 492 31.99 -7.14 13.31
N PRO A 493 32.70 -6.21 13.98
CA PRO A 493 32.09 -4.99 14.51
C PRO A 493 31.39 -4.19 13.41
N THR A 494 30.22 -3.63 13.70
CA THR A 494 29.45 -2.90 12.69
C THR A 494 29.81 -1.42 12.67
N ASP A 495 29.90 -0.87 11.46
CA ASP A 495 30.06 0.58 11.25
C ASP A 495 28.68 1.27 11.22
N LEU A 496 28.18 1.60 12.41
CA LEU A 496 26.93 2.35 12.58
C LEU A 496 27.10 3.86 12.37
N ASP A 497 28.20 4.37 11.80
CA ASP A 497 28.44 5.83 11.73
C ASP A 497 27.41 6.58 10.83
N PHE A 498 26.63 5.85 10.03
CA PHE A 498 25.45 6.37 9.33
C PHE A 498 24.27 6.74 10.27
N ILE A 499 24.20 6.20 11.50
CA ILE A 499 23.25 6.61 12.55
C ILE A 499 23.90 7.72 13.38
N THR A 500 24.03 8.91 12.79
CA THR A 500 24.44 10.10 13.54
C THR A 500 23.32 10.54 14.49
N ASP A 501 23.63 10.77 15.76
CA ASP A 501 22.69 11.33 16.74
C ASP A 501 22.69 12.87 16.68
N PHE A 502 21.64 13.45 16.10
CA PHE A 502 21.52 14.90 15.92
C PHE A 502 20.91 15.65 17.11
N ARG A 503 20.65 14.99 18.24
CA ARG A 503 20.11 15.66 19.45
C ARG A 503 21.07 16.76 19.91
N ASP A 504 22.31 16.40 20.17
CA ASP A 504 23.37 17.31 20.66
C ASP A 504 24.06 18.12 19.55
N ALA A 505 23.90 17.72 18.28
CA ALA A 505 24.39 18.48 17.13
C ALA A 505 23.88 19.93 17.16
N GLN A 506 24.66 20.86 16.62
CA GLN A 506 24.30 22.29 16.57
C GLN A 506 24.34 22.78 15.12
N PRO A 507 23.37 23.60 14.67
CA PRO A 507 23.45 24.26 13.38
C PRO A 507 24.70 25.15 13.26
N SER A 508 25.22 25.30 12.05
CA SER A 508 26.28 26.27 11.76
C SER A 508 25.80 27.71 12.03
N SER A 509 26.73 28.63 12.27
CA SER A 509 26.36 30.04 12.45
C SER A 509 25.92 30.69 11.13
N THR A 510 25.13 31.75 11.22
CA THR A 510 24.66 32.53 10.06
C THR A 510 25.83 32.97 9.17
N GLU A 511 26.98 33.33 9.74
CA GLU A 511 28.17 33.72 8.98
C GLU A 511 28.74 32.58 8.12
N VAL A 512 28.63 31.33 8.57
CA VAL A 512 29.07 30.14 7.81
C VAL A 512 28.13 29.89 6.63
N PHE A 513 26.82 29.94 6.88
CA PHE A 513 25.81 29.81 5.82
C PHE A 513 25.96 30.93 4.76
N GLU A 514 26.03 32.19 5.19
CA GLU A 514 26.22 33.34 4.30
C GLU A 514 27.52 33.24 3.49
N ALA A 515 28.61 32.72 4.08
CA ALA A 515 29.87 32.51 3.37
C ALA A 515 29.80 31.43 2.28
N ILE A 516 28.89 30.45 2.38
CA ILE A 516 28.67 29.45 1.31
C ILE A 516 27.54 29.81 0.35
N ARG A 517 26.54 30.60 0.78
CA ARG A 517 25.36 30.96 -0.03
C ARG A 517 25.72 31.59 -1.38
N ASP A 518 26.80 32.36 -1.44
CA ASP A 518 27.27 32.99 -2.68
C ASP A 518 27.78 31.99 -3.75
N GLN A 519 28.06 30.74 -3.39
CA GLN A 519 28.42 29.67 -4.32
C GLN A 519 27.19 29.09 -5.05
N PHE A 520 25.99 29.29 -4.51
CA PHE A 520 24.71 28.79 -5.02
C PHE A 520 24.04 29.70 -6.06
N ARG A 521 24.79 30.65 -6.62
CA ARG A 521 24.29 31.56 -7.66
C ARG A 521 24.18 30.84 -8.99
N TYR A 522 23.03 31.00 -9.63
CA TYR A 522 22.71 30.48 -10.96
C TYR A 522 22.32 31.62 -11.90
N SER A 523 22.29 31.38 -13.20
CA SER A 523 21.82 32.33 -14.21
C SER A 523 20.32 32.17 -14.47
N SER A 524 19.56 33.26 -14.53
CA SER A 524 18.15 33.25 -14.98
C SER A 524 17.99 33.41 -16.49
N ASP A 525 19.09 33.64 -17.23
CA ASP A 525 19.07 33.87 -18.68
C ASP A 525 18.90 32.57 -19.49
N ASN A 526 18.44 32.70 -20.74
CA ASN A 526 18.42 31.61 -21.73
C ASN A 526 17.67 30.33 -21.29
N LEU A 527 16.52 30.48 -20.61
CA LEU A 527 15.64 29.35 -20.26
C LEU A 527 15.18 28.56 -21.51
N ALA A 528 14.87 29.28 -22.60
CA ALA A 528 14.44 28.75 -23.90
C ALA A 528 13.42 27.58 -23.82
N PRO A 529 12.26 27.78 -23.17
CA PRO A 529 11.30 26.71 -22.90
C PRO A 529 10.78 26.07 -24.19
N VAL A 530 10.76 24.74 -24.21
CA VAL A 530 10.20 23.92 -25.28
C VAL A 530 9.12 23.01 -24.72
N LEU A 531 7.92 23.07 -25.29
CA LEU A 531 6.85 22.11 -24.99
C LEU A 531 7.23 20.75 -25.61
N GLU A 532 7.47 19.75 -24.76
CA GLU A 532 7.85 18.39 -25.15
C GLU A 532 6.65 17.43 -25.16
N LEU A 533 5.65 17.64 -24.28
CA LEU A 533 4.40 16.88 -24.22
C LEU A 533 3.21 17.79 -23.84
N ALA A 534 2.05 17.53 -24.44
CA ALA A 534 0.75 17.97 -23.94
C ALA A 534 -0.26 16.83 -24.13
N ASP A 535 -0.94 16.43 -23.07
CA ASP A 535 -1.92 15.33 -23.05
C ASP A 535 -3.14 15.71 -22.19
N ASP A 536 -4.31 15.74 -22.80
CA ASP A 536 -5.61 16.05 -22.18
C ASP A 536 -6.49 14.79 -21.98
N SER A 537 -5.96 13.59 -22.24
CA SER A 537 -6.73 12.34 -22.23
C SER A 537 -7.11 11.84 -20.84
N ASN A 538 -6.36 12.20 -19.81
CA ASN A 538 -6.69 11.85 -18.43
C ASN A 538 -7.96 12.61 -17.97
N PRO A 539 -8.94 11.96 -17.30
CA PRO A 539 -10.19 12.62 -16.91
C PRO A 539 -10.05 13.60 -15.74
N ILE A 540 -9.01 13.50 -14.93
CA ILE A 540 -8.79 14.31 -13.72
C ILE A 540 -7.89 15.51 -14.01
N TRP A 541 -6.86 15.35 -14.86
CA TRP A 541 -5.85 16.38 -15.11
C TRP A 541 -5.43 16.51 -16.58
N ASP A 542 -4.87 17.67 -16.93
CA ASP A 542 -4.07 17.86 -18.14
C ASP A 542 -2.59 17.69 -17.80
N GLN A 543 -1.86 16.86 -18.56
CA GLN A 543 -0.41 16.76 -18.43
C GLN A 543 0.28 17.68 -19.45
N GLU A 544 1.30 18.41 -19.00
CA GLU A 544 2.17 19.23 -19.84
C GLU A 544 3.63 18.95 -19.44
N VAL A 545 4.55 18.83 -20.39
CA VAL A 545 6.00 18.71 -20.09
C VAL A 545 6.75 19.77 -20.85
N VAL A 546 7.51 20.60 -20.13
CA VAL A 546 8.31 21.67 -20.70
C VAL A 546 9.78 21.46 -20.35
N GLY A 547 10.63 21.38 -21.38
CA GLY A 547 12.08 21.34 -21.22
C GLY A 547 12.68 22.75 -21.27
N ILE A 548 13.37 23.17 -20.20
CA ILE A 548 14.19 24.39 -20.14
C ILE A 548 15.68 24.03 -20.11
N ASN A 549 16.54 24.87 -20.66
CA ASN A 549 17.99 24.64 -20.61
C ASN A 549 18.51 24.72 -19.16
N THR A 550 19.52 23.92 -18.81
CA THR A 550 20.40 24.18 -17.65
C THR A 550 21.26 25.44 -17.89
N ASP A 551 22.10 25.82 -16.91
CA ASP A 551 23.15 26.84 -17.09
C ASP A 551 24.58 26.31 -16.88
N TYR A 552 24.72 25.02 -16.55
CA TYR A 552 25.99 24.37 -16.21
C TYR A 552 26.46 23.33 -17.24
N ASP A 553 25.59 22.86 -18.15
CA ASP A 553 25.91 21.94 -19.23
C ASP A 553 25.02 22.18 -20.49
N GLU A 554 24.88 21.17 -21.36
CA GLU A 554 24.04 21.21 -22.57
C GLU A 554 22.70 20.46 -22.39
N ASP A 555 22.36 20.05 -21.16
CA ASP A 555 21.15 19.29 -20.84
C ASP A 555 19.92 20.20 -20.57
N LYS A 556 18.78 19.57 -20.25
CA LYS A 556 17.54 20.27 -19.91
C LYS A 556 16.89 19.75 -18.64
N VAL A 557 16.38 20.68 -17.85
CA VAL A 557 15.40 20.39 -16.80
C VAL A 557 14.05 20.17 -17.45
N ARG A 558 13.45 18.99 -17.24
CA ARG A 558 12.06 18.73 -17.62
C ARG A 558 11.14 19.05 -16.45
N ILE A 559 10.15 19.89 -16.72
CA ILE A 559 9.14 20.33 -15.78
C ILE A 559 7.83 19.67 -16.19
N HIS A 560 7.37 18.71 -15.40
CA HIS A 560 6.10 17.99 -15.60
C HIS A 560 5.01 18.67 -14.80
N PHE A 561 3.97 19.14 -15.48
CA PHE A 561 2.78 19.74 -14.87
C PHE A 561 1.62 18.76 -14.95
N PHE A 562 0.92 18.58 -13.83
CA PHE A 562 -0.35 17.89 -13.75
C PHE A 562 -1.40 18.89 -13.27
N LYS A 563 -2.16 19.44 -14.22
CA LYS A 563 -3.01 20.62 -14.04
C LYS A 563 -4.48 20.22 -13.84
N PRO A 564 -5.22 20.83 -12.91
CA PRO A 564 -6.64 20.55 -12.71
C PRO A 564 -7.49 21.09 -13.88
N LYS A 565 -8.43 20.30 -14.40
CA LYS A 565 -9.26 20.65 -15.58
C LYS A 565 -10.10 21.94 -15.43
N ALA A 566 -10.35 22.41 -14.20
CA ALA A 566 -11.39 23.40 -13.90
C ALA A 566 -10.91 24.69 -13.22
N GLN A 567 -9.63 24.82 -12.88
CA GLN A 567 -9.11 25.93 -12.06
C GLN A 567 -7.89 26.60 -12.69
N THR A 568 -8.06 27.87 -13.10
CA THR A 568 -6.98 28.75 -13.55
C THR A 568 -7.19 30.19 -13.03
N PRO A 569 -6.15 30.88 -12.53
CA PRO A 569 -4.85 30.31 -12.15
C PRO A 569 -4.99 29.27 -11.02
N SER A 570 -4.04 28.35 -10.95
CA SER A 570 -3.99 27.30 -9.92
C SER A 570 -2.74 27.47 -9.05
N ASP A 571 -2.83 27.08 -7.78
CA ASP A 571 -1.70 27.16 -6.86
C ASP A 571 -0.66 26.07 -7.24
N PRO A 572 0.62 26.43 -7.49
CA PRO A 572 1.63 25.47 -7.91
C PRO A 572 2.29 24.78 -6.72
N VAL A 573 2.43 23.45 -6.79
CA VAL A 573 3.07 22.62 -5.77
C VAL A 573 4.20 21.82 -6.40
N ILE A 574 5.45 22.14 -6.08
CA ILE A 574 6.62 21.38 -6.53
C ILE A 574 6.81 20.16 -5.63
N TYR A 575 6.77 18.97 -6.23
CA TYR A 575 7.03 17.70 -5.58
C TYR A 575 8.45 17.18 -5.89
N VAL A 576 9.20 16.84 -4.84
CA VAL A 576 10.49 16.13 -4.92
C VAL A 576 10.35 14.76 -4.24
N SER A 577 10.51 13.71 -5.04
CA SER A 577 10.32 12.31 -4.63
C SER A 577 11.49 11.77 -3.78
N GLY A 578 11.34 10.52 -3.33
CA GLY A 578 12.35 9.78 -2.57
C GLY A 578 13.51 9.27 -3.43
N LEU A 579 14.43 8.53 -2.79
CA LEU A 579 15.71 8.11 -3.41
C LEU A 579 15.54 7.30 -4.71
N SER A 580 14.39 6.63 -4.91
CA SER A 580 14.15 5.74 -6.05
C SER A 580 14.08 6.43 -7.42
N THR A 581 14.05 7.77 -7.45
CA THR A 581 14.16 8.57 -8.68
C THR A 581 15.60 9.02 -8.96
N PHE A 582 16.54 8.79 -8.04
CA PHE A 582 17.97 9.12 -8.12
C PHE A 582 18.87 7.87 -8.08
N SER A 583 18.29 6.68 -8.28
CA SER A 583 18.97 5.38 -8.26
C SER A 583 18.93 4.70 -9.63
N GLU A 584 19.74 3.66 -9.78
CA GLU A 584 19.67 2.79 -10.96
C GLU A 584 18.23 2.31 -11.24
N GLY A 585 17.83 2.39 -12.52
CA GLY A 585 16.46 2.11 -12.98
C GLY A 585 15.55 3.34 -13.03
N ALA A 586 15.93 4.48 -12.44
CA ALA A 586 15.13 5.72 -12.49
C ALA A 586 14.87 6.20 -13.92
N GLN A 587 15.80 5.97 -14.85
CA GLN A 587 15.67 6.32 -16.27
C GLN A 587 14.58 5.54 -17.02
N LEU A 588 14.01 4.50 -16.41
CA LEU A 588 12.87 3.73 -16.94
C LEU A 588 11.53 4.22 -16.40
N LYS A 589 11.53 5.11 -15.39
CA LYS A 589 10.34 5.70 -14.79
C LYS A 589 10.03 7.04 -15.45
N SER A 590 8.76 7.27 -15.74
CA SER A 590 8.25 8.62 -16.05
C SER A 590 7.72 9.27 -14.77
N PRO A 591 7.93 10.58 -14.56
CA PRO A 591 7.25 11.31 -13.48
C PRO A 591 5.73 11.14 -13.55
N SER A 592 5.10 10.92 -12.39
CA SER A 592 3.65 10.76 -12.24
C SER A 592 3.20 11.30 -10.89
N PRO A 593 1.90 11.60 -10.67
CA PRO A 593 1.42 12.11 -9.39
C PRO A 593 1.57 11.13 -8.21
N GLU A 594 1.80 9.85 -8.46
CA GLU A 594 1.89 8.80 -7.42
C GLU A 594 0.72 8.90 -6.42
N ILE A 595 1.00 8.99 -5.12
CA ILE A 595 0.00 9.13 -4.04
C ILE A 595 -0.49 10.58 -3.84
N PHE A 596 -0.04 11.53 -4.65
CA PHE A 596 -0.35 12.97 -4.58
C PHE A 596 -1.40 13.43 -5.61
N ASP A 597 -2.16 12.50 -6.19
CA ASP A 597 -3.34 12.76 -7.02
C ASP A 597 -4.38 13.68 -6.32
N PHE A 598 -4.43 13.63 -4.99
CA PHE A 598 -5.27 14.51 -4.18
C PHE A 598 -4.86 15.99 -4.27
N VAL A 599 -3.58 16.30 -4.53
CA VAL A 599 -3.11 17.69 -4.71
C VAL A 599 -3.82 18.30 -5.93
N ILE A 600 -3.85 17.54 -7.02
CA ILE A 600 -4.52 17.96 -8.26
C ILE A 600 -6.04 18.03 -8.06
N SER A 601 -6.60 17.03 -7.37
CA SER A 601 -8.02 16.98 -7.02
C SER A 601 -8.45 18.12 -6.08
N SER A 602 -7.52 18.72 -5.32
CA SER A 602 -7.74 19.92 -4.49
C SER A 602 -7.73 21.24 -5.29
N GLY A 603 -7.53 21.20 -6.62
CA GLY A 603 -7.52 22.39 -7.48
C GLY A 603 -6.14 23.03 -7.67
N ARG A 604 -5.06 22.34 -7.26
CA ARG A 604 -3.67 22.79 -7.35
C ARG A 604 -2.97 22.15 -8.55
N THR A 605 -1.97 22.81 -9.13
CA THR A 605 -1.11 22.17 -10.15
C THR A 605 0.06 21.48 -9.45
N LEU A 606 0.13 20.15 -9.57
CA LEU A 606 1.29 19.38 -9.11
C LEU A 606 2.39 19.48 -10.17
N ILE A 607 3.61 19.82 -9.74
CA ILE A 607 4.78 20.03 -10.58
C ILE A 607 5.89 19.07 -10.15
N ILE A 608 6.44 18.29 -11.08
CA ILE A 608 7.59 17.41 -10.82
C ILE A 608 8.76 17.85 -11.69
N LEU A 609 9.93 18.03 -11.06
CA LEU A 609 11.16 18.44 -11.73
C LEU A 609 12.06 17.23 -11.94
N GLU A 610 12.54 17.00 -13.16
CA GLU A 610 13.68 16.14 -13.42
C GLU A 610 14.97 16.91 -13.06
N LEU A 611 15.31 16.89 -11.77
CA LEU A 611 16.55 17.44 -11.21
C LEU A 611 17.80 16.64 -11.64
N ASP A 612 18.98 17.25 -11.58
CA ASP A 612 20.29 16.62 -11.82
C ASP A 612 20.42 15.24 -11.16
N GLY A 613 20.70 14.21 -11.96
CA GLY A 613 20.83 12.83 -11.50
C GLY A 613 19.50 12.10 -11.24
N SER A 614 18.35 12.65 -11.65
CA SER A 614 17.03 12.00 -11.50
C SER A 614 16.35 11.61 -12.81
N TYR A 615 15.46 10.60 -12.76
CA TYR A 615 14.65 10.14 -13.89
C TYR A 615 15.49 9.96 -15.18
N SER A 616 15.13 10.61 -16.29
CA SER A 616 15.86 10.51 -17.56
C SER A 616 17.27 11.12 -17.53
N ARG A 617 17.57 11.90 -16.48
CA ARG A 617 18.86 12.55 -16.18
C ARG A 617 19.70 11.76 -15.17
N TYR A 618 19.33 10.52 -14.84
CA TYR A 618 20.12 9.66 -13.96
C TYR A 618 21.52 9.40 -14.53
N ASP A 619 22.54 9.52 -13.66
CA ASP A 619 23.94 9.68 -14.05
C ASP A 619 24.90 8.65 -13.43
N GLY A 620 24.36 7.64 -12.72
CA GLY A 620 25.15 6.63 -12.04
C GLY A 620 25.52 6.96 -10.58
N MET A 621 25.03 8.06 -9.99
CA MET A 621 25.41 8.43 -8.61
C MET A 621 25.26 7.30 -7.58
N SER A 622 24.23 6.45 -7.66
CA SER A 622 24.03 5.37 -6.68
C SER A 622 25.08 4.25 -6.78
N GLN A 623 25.98 4.29 -7.77
CA GLN A 623 27.12 3.39 -7.93
C GLN A 623 28.43 3.99 -7.39
N LEU A 624 28.40 5.22 -6.86
CA LEU A 624 29.57 5.91 -6.31
C LEU A 624 29.72 5.69 -4.80
N SER A 625 30.96 5.62 -4.32
CA SER A 625 31.28 5.51 -2.89
C SER A 625 32.37 6.50 -2.45
N GLY A 626 32.45 6.70 -1.13
CA GLY A 626 33.45 7.54 -0.45
C GLY A 626 33.61 8.93 -1.09
N ASP A 627 34.86 9.34 -1.26
CA ASP A 627 35.31 10.59 -1.88
C ASP A 627 34.59 10.97 -3.19
N ALA A 628 34.26 9.99 -4.03
CA ALA A 628 33.59 10.22 -5.31
C ALA A 628 32.12 10.61 -5.10
N LEU A 629 31.42 9.88 -4.24
CA LEU A 629 30.05 10.20 -3.82
C LEU A 629 29.98 11.56 -3.13
N THR A 630 30.90 11.86 -2.21
CA THR A 630 30.96 13.15 -1.50
C THR A 630 31.12 14.33 -2.47
N ARG A 631 32.01 14.22 -3.47
CA ARG A 631 32.15 15.24 -4.52
C ARG A 631 30.90 15.36 -5.38
N LYS A 632 30.30 14.24 -5.82
CA LYS A 632 29.08 14.26 -6.63
C LYS A 632 27.91 14.92 -5.90
N ARG A 633 27.68 14.61 -4.61
CA ARG A 633 26.64 15.28 -3.80
C ARG A 633 26.84 16.79 -3.70
N ALA A 634 28.09 17.26 -3.56
CA ALA A 634 28.39 18.70 -3.51
C ALA A 634 28.07 19.40 -4.84
N SER A 635 28.46 18.82 -5.99
CA SER A 635 28.09 19.36 -7.30
C SER A 635 26.59 19.23 -7.59
N GLN A 636 25.96 18.14 -7.16
CA GLN A 636 24.54 17.89 -7.42
C GLN A 636 23.66 18.91 -6.70
N LEU A 637 23.99 19.33 -5.47
CA LEU A 637 23.21 20.38 -4.78
C LEU A 637 23.35 21.76 -5.46
N LEU A 638 24.51 22.08 -6.04
CA LEU A 638 24.69 23.28 -6.87
C LEU A 638 23.80 23.21 -8.13
N ASN A 639 23.82 22.06 -8.81
CA ASN A 639 22.99 21.81 -10.00
C ASN A 639 21.49 21.88 -9.66
N TRP A 640 21.03 21.23 -8.58
CA TRP A 640 19.66 21.30 -8.10
C TRP A 640 19.21 22.72 -7.77
N ARG A 641 20.09 23.56 -7.21
CA ARG A 641 19.75 24.96 -6.93
C ARG A 641 19.49 25.73 -8.23
N SER A 642 20.29 25.47 -9.27
CA SER A 642 20.07 26.03 -10.60
C SER A 642 18.79 25.48 -11.22
N ASP A 643 18.61 24.16 -11.25
CA ASP A 643 17.43 23.50 -11.82
C ASP A 643 16.13 24.02 -11.20
N LEU A 644 16.07 24.09 -9.87
CA LEU A 644 14.93 24.61 -9.13
C LEU A 644 14.72 26.10 -9.40
N GLY A 645 15.78 26.90 -9.32
CA GLY A 645 15.71 28.35 -9.51
C GLY A 645 15.24 28.74 -10.90
N ARG A 646 15.83 28.14 -11.94
CA ARG A 646 15.47 28.33 -13.35
C ARG A 646 14.07 27.81 -13.66
N SER A 647 13.66 26.71 -13.02
CA SER A 647 12.28 26.23 -13.10
C SER A 647 11.32 27.28 -12.53
N ILE A 648 11.54 27.79 -11.32
CA ILE A 648 10.69 28.82 -10.71
C ILE A 648 10.73 30.13 -11.53
N ASP A 649 11.86 30.50 -12.14
CA ASP A 649 11.94 31.64 -13.07
C ASP A 649 11.03 31.43 -14.29
N TYR A 650 10.96 30.22 -14.85
CA TYR A 650 10.01 29.88 -15.89
C TYR A 650 8.56 29.90 -15.38
N LEU A 651 8.28 29.34 -14.19
CA LEU A 651 6.94 29.37 -13.58
C LEU A 651 6.41 30.80 -13.41
N ASN A 652 7.28 31.75 -13.02
CA ASN A 652 6.95 33.18 -12.94
C ASN A 652 6.60 33.84 -14.28
N THR A 653 6.81 33.18 -15.43
CA THR A 653 6.35 33.65 -16.74
C THR A 653 4.96 33.15 -17.13
N ARG A 654 4.35 32.26 -16.33
CA ARG A 654 3.04 31.65 -16.61
C ARG A 654 1.90 32.44 -15.96
N GLU A 655 0.87 32.74 -16.73
CA GLU A 655 -0.35 33.43 -16.25
C GLU A 655 -1.40 32.44 -15.65
N ASP A 656 -1.23 31.13 -15.84
CA ASP A 656 -2.12 30.09 -15.34
C ASP A 656 -1.72 29.52 -13.96
N LEU A 657 -0.67 30.08 -13.33
CA LEU A 657 -0.18 29.70 -12.01
C LEU A 657 -0.24 30.88 -11.04
N ASN A 658 -0.65 30.62 -9.80
CA ASN A 658 -0.62 31.60 -8.71
C ASN A 658 0.74 31.52 -7.99
N MET A 659 1.72 32.32 -8.42
CA MET A 659 3.08 32.21 -7.87
C MET A 659 3.21 32.70 -6.41
N ASP A 660 2.24 33.45 -5.89
CA ASP A 660 2.24 33.88 -4.48
C ASP A 660 1.99 32.72 -3.49
N SER A 661 1.47 31.58 -3.97
CA SER A 661 1.17 30.37 -3.18
C SER A 661 2.08 29.17 -3.51
N LEU A 662 3.21 29.42 -4.21
CA LEU A 662 4.16 28.37 -4.60
C LEU A 662 4.60 27.55 -3.39
N SER A 663 4.30 26.25 -3.41
CA SER A 663 4.53 25.36 -2.27
C SER A 663 5.43 24.18 -2.61
N TYR A 664 6.05 23.59 -1.59
CA TYR A 664 6.95 22.45 -1.71
C TYR A 664 6.37 21.20 -1.02
N ILE A 665 6.46 20.04 -1.68
CA ILE A 665 6.29 18.73 -1.07
C ILE A 665 7.57 17.93 -1.26
N GLY A 666 8.17 17.47 -0.17
CA GLY A 666 9.29 16.53 -0.19
C GLY A 666 8.88 15.20 0.42
N VAL A 667 9.35 14.08 -0.15
CA VAL A 667 9.22 12.73 0.44
C VAL A 667 10.60 12.13 0.63
N SER A 668 10.88 11.55 1.80
CA SER A 668 12.12 10.80 2.08
C SER A 668 13.38 11.61 1.74
N TYR A 669 14.05 11.27 0.64
CA TYR A 669 15.20 11.99 0.07
C TYR A 669 14.90 13.46 -0.25
N GLY A 670 13.71 13.77 -0.80
CA GLY A 670 13.22 15.14 -0.95
C GLY A 670 12.98 15.83 0.41
N ALA A 671 12.44 15.10 1.37
CA ALA A 671 12.18 15.59 2.74
C ALA A 671 13.44 15.70 3.63
N SER A 672 14.63 15.38 3.11
CA SER A 672 15.89 15.36 3.86
C SER A 672 17.06 15.96 3.06
N ILE A 673 17.61 15.20 2.11
CA ILE A 673 18.81 15.58 1.33
C ILE A 673 18.57 16.81 0.45
N ALA A 674 17.34 17.01 -0.04
CA ALA A 674 16.99 18.19 -0.83
C ALA A 674 16.58 19.41 0.02
N THR A 675 16.39 19.29 1.34
CA THR A 675 15.94 20.42 2.19
C THR A 675 16.89 21.64 2.23
N PRO A 676 18.22 21.54 1.99
CA PRO A 676 19.06 22.72 1.81
C PRO A 676 18.54 23.70 0.75
N LEU A 677 17.82 23.23 -0.28
CA LEU A 677 17.18 24.09 -1.28
C LEU A 677 16.15 25.05 -0.66
N LEU A 678 15.46 24.64 0.41
CA LEU A 678 14.46 25.46 1.11
C LEU A 678 15.08 26.60 1.95
N ALA A 679 16.38 26.53 2.24
CA ALA A 679 17.13 27.64 2.82
C ALA A 679 17.73 28.58 1.75
N LEU A 680 17.70 28.18 0.48
CA LEU A 680 18.34 28.89 -0.64
C LEU A 680 17.31 29.51 -1.60
N GLU A 681 16.02 29.28 -1.39
CA GLU A 681 14.92 29.68 -2.29
C GLU A 681 13.75 30.29 -1.50
N ASP A 682 13.77 31.61 -1.35
CA ASP A 682 12.82 32.39 -0.53
C ASP A 682 11.42 32.53 -1.17
N ARG A 683 11.19 31.98 -2.37
CA ARG A 683 9.92 32.11 -3.12
C ARG A 683 8.84 31.09 -2.74
N PHE A 684 9.11 30.18 -1.82
CA PHE A 684 8.11 29.22 -1.34
C PHE A 684 7.25 29.80 -0.21
N ALA A 685 5.94 29.70 -0.34
CA ALA A 685 4.95 30.07 0.67
C ALA A 685 4.89 29.05 1.83
N ALA A 686 5.00 27.74 1.52
CA ALA A 686 4.99 26.66 2.51
C ALA A 686 5.72 25.40 2.02
N ALA A 687 6.12 24.55 2.98
CA ALA A 687 6.65 23.20 2.75
C ALA A 687 5.86 22.14 3.54
N VAL A 688 5.74 20.95 2.93
CA VAL A 688 5.32 19.71 3.58
C VAL A 688 6.41 18.66 3.36
N LEU A 689 6.96 18.12 4.44
CA LEU A 689 8.08 17.18 4.45
C LEU A 689 7.59 15.85 5.02
N ILE A 690 7.58 14.80 4.20
CA ILE A 690 7.01 13.50 4.55
C ILE A 690 8.15 12.49 4.70
N ILE A 691 8.15 11.74 5.81
CA ILE A 691 9.19 10.77 6.20
C ILE A 691 10.61 11.32 6.03
N GLY A 692 10.88 12.52 6.55
CA GLY A 692 12.15 13.23 6.42
C GLY A 692 12.83 13.58 7.74
N GLY A 693 14.09 14.01 7.67
CA GLY A 693 14.91 14.40 8.82
C GLY A 693 16.37 14.68 8.43
N PHE A 694 17.26 14.69 9.42
CA PHE A 694 18.70 14.67 9.16
C PHE A 694 19.18 13.29 8.69
N SER A 695 20.02 13.25 7.66
CA SER A 695 20.75 12.05 7.28
C SER A 695 22.15 12.03 7.92
N GLY A 696 22.59 10.89 8.45
CA GLY A 696 23.93 10.74 9.04
C GLY A 696 25.07 10.62 8.04
N ASN A 697 24.92 11.15 6.82
CA ASN A 697 26.01 11.15 5.84
C ASN A 697 26.93 12.36 6.10
N ASN A 698 28.22 12.11 6.30
CA ASN A 698 29.25 13.16 6.37
C ASN A 698 29.42 13.86 5.01
N VAL A 699 28.58 14.86 4.75
CA VAL A 699 28.70 15.76 3.60
C VAL A 699 29.66 16.91 3.89
N VAL A 700 30.29 17.45 2.84
CA VAL A 700 31.04 18.71 2.94
C VAL A 700 30.10 19.85 3.34
N THR A 701 30.63 20.89 3.99
CA THR A 701 29.86 22.04 4.52
C THR A 701 28.84 22.63 3.53
N LEU A 702 29.14 22.57 2.23
CA LEU A 702 28.27 23.08 1.16
C LEU A 702 26.96 22.30 1.02
N SER A 703 26.90 21.02 1.36
CA SER A 703 25.67 20.19 1.29
C SER A 703 25.22 19.59 2.63
N ASP A 704 25.87 19.99 3.73
CA ASP A 704 25.49 19.62 5.09
C ASP A 704 24.19 20.30 5.53
N GLN A 705 23.21 19.49 5.94
CA GLN A 705 21.91 19.95 6.44
C GLN A 705 22.05 20.83 7.69
N LEU A 706 23.03 20.59 8.58
CA LEU A 706 23.26 21.44 9.76
C LEU A 706 23.73 22.86 9.38
N THR A 707 24.28 23.04 8.19
CA THR A 707 24.63 24.38 7.68
C THR A 707 23.42 25.15 7.14
N HIS A 708 22.32 24.47 6.81
CA HIS A 708 21.16 25.06 6.14
C HIS A 708 19.89 25.12 7.01
N VAL A 709 19.69 24.16 7.92
CA VAL A 709 18.43 23.94 8.66
C VAL A 709 17.93 25.18 9.42
N ALA A 710 18.82 25.95 10.04
CA ALA A 710 18.47 27.17 10.78
C ALA A 710 18.05 28.34 9.87
N HIS A 711 18.27 28.22 8.56
CA HIS A 711 17.89 29.19 7.54
C HIS A 711 16.63 28.78 6.76
N ILE A 712 16.13 27.56 6.96
CA ILE A 712 14.80 27.14 6.53
C ILE A 712 13.79 27.86 7.45
N THR A 713 13.23 28.99 6.96
CA THR A 713 12.35 29.87 7.75
C THR A 713 10.88 29.82 7.31
N LEU A 714 10.58 29.25 6.14
CA LEU A 714 9.22 29.12 5.61
C LEU A 714 8.33 28.19 6.48
N PRO A 715 7.00 28.40 6.48
CA PRO A 715 6.05 27.52 7.14
C PRO A 715 6.23 26.05 6.74
N THR A 716 6.48 25.18 7.71
CA THR A 716 6.85 23.77 7.46
C THR A 716 6.00 22.78 8.26
N LEU A 717 5.29 21.89 7.56
CA LEU A 717 4.68 20.69 8.11
C LEU A 717 5.64 19.50 7.94
N MET A 718 5.80 18.69 8.98
CA MET A 718 6.46 17.38 8.92
C MET A 718 5.46 16.27 9.25
N VAL A 719 5.50 15.16 8.50
CA VAL A 719 4.70 13.95 8.74
C VAL A 719 5.61 12.73 8.67
N ASN A 720 5.84 12.06 9.80
CA ASN A 720 6.83 10.98 9.93
C ASN A 720 6.22 9.72 10.55
N GLY A 721 6.77 8.54 10.25
CA GLY A 721 6.45 7.34 11.01
C GLY A 721 7.04 7.43 12.43
N THR A 722 6.34 6.96 13.46
CA THR A 722 6.94 6.78 14.80
C THR A 722 8.13 5.83 14.75
N SER A 723 8.11 4.89 13.80
CA SER A 723 9.02 3.76 13.70
C SER A 723 9.97 3.83 12.50
N ASP A 724 10.05 4.98 11.84
CA ASP A 724 10.99 5.26 10.74
C ASP A 724 12.43 4.95 11.19
N ASN A 725 13.10 4.05 10.47
CA ASN A 725 14.48 3.65 10.72
C ASN A 725 15.48 4.50 9.90
N ILE A 726 15.07 5.06 8.76
CA ILE A 726 15.91 5.90 7.89
C ILE A 726 16.09 7.30 8.48
N PHE A 727 15.00 7.87 9.02
CA PHE A 727 14.99 9.14 9.74
C PHE A 727 14.39 8.97 11.14
N PRO A 728 15.12 8.34 12.08
CA PRO A 728 14.58 8.01 13.39
C PRO A 728 13.97 9.19 14.11
N GLN A 729 12.79 8.97 14.70
CA GLN A 729 12.00 9.99 15.38
C GLN A 729 12.85 10.84 16.33
N VAL A 730 13.61 10.20 17.22
CA VAL A 730 14.32 10.87 18.33
C VAL A 730 15.70 11.39 17.97
N THR A 731 16.45 10.70 17.10
CA THR A 731 17.84 11.09 16.76
C THR A 731 17.96 11.86 15.44
N SER A 732 16.91 11.93 14.63
CA SER A 732 16.91 12.62 13.32
C SER A 732 15.72 13.57 13.13
N ALA A 733 14.48 13.06 13.12
CA ALA A 733 13.32 13.84 12.69
C ALA A 733 12.94 14.97 13.67
N ILE A 734 12.86 14.68 14.98
CA ILE A 734 12.63 15.70 16.02
C ILE A 734 13.78 16.72 16.05
N PRO A 735 15.07 16.32 16.10
CA PRO A 735 16.17 17.27 16.01
C PRO A 735 16.12 18.19 14.78
N PHE A 736 15.72 17.66 13.61
CA PHE A 736 15.55 18.48 12.39
C PHE A 736 14.45 19.52 12.58
N TYR A 737 13.26 19.08 13.00
CA TYR A 737 12.12 19.95 13.30
C TYR A 737 12.45 21.06 14.31
N GLU A 738 13.13 20.73 15.41
CA GLU A 738 13.52 21.68 16.44
C GLU A 738 14.47 22.75 15.90
N LYS A 739 15.43 22.33 15.07
CA LYS A 739 16.49 23.17 14.50
C LYS A 739 16.08 23.98 13.27
N LEU A 740 14.88 23.77 12.73
CA LEU A 740 14.28 24.64 11.70
C LEU A 740 14.20 26.10 12.19
N GLY A 741 14.66 27.04 11.36
CA GLY A 741 14.50 28.48 11.56
C GLY A 741 13.04 28.97 11.52
N THR A 742 12.11 28.13 11.05
CA THR A 742 10.67 28.41 10.99
C THR A 742 10.08 28.79 12.36
N PRO A 743 9.29 29.88 12.45
CA PRO A 743 8.57 30.27 13.67
C PRO A 743 7.70 29.15 14.25
N ALA A 744 7.64 29.05 15.58
CA ALA A 744 6.97 27.94 16.28
C ALA A 744 5.45 27.85 16.07
N ASP A 745 4.78 28.94 15.66
CA ASP A 745 3.37 28.98 15.27
C ASP A 745 3.13 28.61 13.78
N SER A 746 4.23 28.49 13.03
CA SER A 746 4.30 28.26 11.59
C SER A 746 5.04 26.95 11.25
N LYS A 747 5.40 26.13 12.25
CA LYS A 747 5.83 24.74 12.05
C LYS A 747 4.95 23.76 12.84
N LYS A 748 4.77 22.57 12.28
CA LYS A 748 4.02 21.45 12.88
C LYS A 748 4.73 20.14 12.53
N ILE A 749 4.86 19.23 13.48
CA ILE A 749 5.27 17.83 13.20
C ILE A 749 4.17 16.89 13.68
N LEU A 750 3.91 15.87 12.88
CA LEU A 750 2.95 14.80 13.14
C LEU A 750 3.63 13.45 13.02
N PHE A 751 3.16 12.50 13.81
CA PHE A 751 3.58 11.11 13.73
C PHE A 751 2.39 10.19 13.46
N PHE A 752 2.58 9.24 12.54
CA PHE A 752 1.65 8.14 12.28
C PHE A 752 2.26 6.82 12.77
N ASP A 753 1.44 5.78 12.90
CA ASP A 753 1.97 4.44 13.16
C ASP A 753 2.48 3.82 11.87
N GLY A 754 3.79 3.65 11.77
CA GLY A 754 4.46 3.14 10.57
C GLY A 754 5.95 3.40 10.56
N GLY A 755 6.65 2.72 9.64
CA GLY A 755 8.08 2.83 9.37
C GLY A 755 8.41 3.92 8.36
N HIS A 756 9.38 3.64 7.48
CA HIS A 756 9.76 4.54 6.38
C HIS A 756 8.89 4.30 5.14
N GLU A 757 7.58 4.52 5.29
CA GLU A 757 6.55 4.19 4.30
C GLU A 757 5.58 5.35 4.06
N ALA A 758 4.64 5.19 3.11
CA ALA A 758 3.64 6.22 2.85
C ALA A 758 2.71 6.39 4.08
N PRO A 759 2.44 7.63 4.55
CA PRO A 759 1.49 7.82 5.65
C PRO A 759 0.06 7.39 5.27
N PRO A 760 -0.78 7.02 6.25
CA PRO A 760 -2.19 6.69 6.04
C PRO A 760 -2.89 7.74 5.16
N ARG A 761 -3.60 7.31 4.12
CA ARG A 761 -3.99 8.21 3.01
C ARG A 761 -4.90 9.34 3.50
N ALA A 762 -5.84 9.05 4.41
CA ALA A 762 -6.72 10.06 4.99
C ALA A 762 -5.95 11.15 5.77
N MET A 763 -4.89 10.77 6.50
CA MET A 763 -4.03 11.71 7.22
C MET A 763 -3.20 12.54 6.25
N LEU A 764 -2.57 11.90 5.26
CA LEU A 764 -1.76 12.57 4.24
C LEU A 764 -2.57 13.63 3.50
N VAL A 765 -3.76 13.28 3.02
CA VAL A 765 -4.67 14.19 2.29
C VAL A 765 -5.09 15.36 3.19
N SER A 766 -5.66 15.07 4.36
CA SER A 766 -6.29 16.09 5.21
C SER A 766 -5.28 17.09 5.76
N GLU A 767 -4.13 16.63 6.24
CA GLU A 767 -3.09 17.50 6.83
C GLU A 767 -2.33 18.29 5.76
N THR A 768 -2.02 17.68 4.61
CA THR A 768 -1.38 18.39 3.49
C THR A 768 -2.29 19.50 2.95
N VAL A 769 -3.55 19.18 2.61
CA VAL A 769 -4.48 20.18 2.07
C VAL A 769 -4.75 21.29 3.10
N SER A 770 -4.98 20.95 4.36
CA SER A 770 -5.19 21.96 5.42
C SER A 770 -3.98 22.87 5.66
N TRP A 771 -2.77 22.38 5.41
CA TRP A 771 -1.54 23.19 5.50
C TRP A 771 -1.40 24.13 4.28
N LEU A 772 -1.63 23.61 3.08
CA LEU A 772 -1.58 24.37 1.82
C LEU A 772 -2.77 25.33 1.63
N ASP A 773 -3.88 25.16 2.37
CA ASP A 773 -5.00 26.11 2.42
C ASP A 773 -4.74 27.26 3.41
N ARG A 774 -3.76 27.11 4.32
CA ARG A 774 -3.46 28.08 5.39
C ARG A 774 -2.43 29.14 4.97
N PHE A 775 -1.53 28.79 4.06
CA PHE A 775 -0.37 29.57 3.63
C PHE A 775 -0.38 29.71 2.11
#